data_AF-A0A1V3FSA8-F1
#
_entry.id   AF-A0A1V3FSA8-F1
#
_cell.length_a   1.000
_cell.length_b   1.000
_cell.length_c   1.000
_cell.angle_alpha   90.00
_cell.angle_beta   90.00
_cell.angle_gamma   90.00
#
_symmetry.space_group_name_H-M   'P 1'
#
loop_
_entity.id
_entity.type
_entity.pdbx_description
1 polymer ?
#
loop_
_entity_poly.entity_id
_entity_poly.type
_entity_poly.pdbx_seq_one_letter_code
_entity_poly.pdbx_strand_id
1 'polypeptide(L)'
;MNKMMQAIAVMDPNGKILGADEHFLRHFYHLRVNRELLKKLIHDAQHGRIVSYDILKEDERKNIYVQATALCNKTGMLQAIVVTYRDAPFIDMRLTSSMASMASEFTFILSSEGEITYVSPSAQHVLKCAEEVCNHELFSFVHHDDIPLLMEKLHTIYATKEKETTVECRWRTHKGHFIWIDMHAQPLLNEKNEIEHVIVVAKDITKWKCCEEELIKLKHFDSLTNIPNRFYFETYVQHMIQKMRPFALCYIDFDKIKWINDRFSYQAGDFFLQEAVRRIQQHLQQEDFFARIGGDEFVIVLHDVNKETMVARMDHLLQSFVEPFRYKEHLIQSGLSIGVTFSPQDGTDLDTLLKQADQALCYAKERGKGYHFYHPQQNRKTMIEQELPLALLNNQFYLCYQPKVSLDNKSIMGVEALMRWTHPTLGVISPLEFIPIAEKNGFIFEITTWVLKEACQQVKQWKTHFPTLKLAVNLSPFLLNRKEFVMHVKNILQETQFPPNYLILEITESGLMENIETGKHILTELKQIGIQVAIDDFGTGFSSLAYIRNLPVSLLKIDRSFIRDITDNSKDATIVDTIIHLAKSLDLQVLAEGVERDDQVSLLQKMDCDFAQGFYFSQSLEAEKLLQWLEQHNQSKEALH
;
A
#
# COMPACT_ATOMS: atom_id res chain seq x y z
N MET A 1 -18.70 -6.48 79.84
CA MET A 1 -17.38 -6.52 79.17
C MET A 1 -16.84 -7.95 79.26
N ASN A 2 -17.21 -8.82 78.32
CA ASN A 2 -16.51 -10.10 78.15
C ASN A 2 -15.24 -9.83 77.33
N LYS A 3 -14.07 -9.89 77.97
CA LYS A 3 -12.79 -9.82 77.26
C LYS A 3 -12.70 -11.02 76.31
N MET A 4 -12.48 -10.77 75.01
CA MET A 4 -12.06 -11.80 74.07
C MET A 4 -10.86 -12.54 74.65
N MET A 5 -10.98 -13.85 74.86
CA MET A 5 -9.87 -14.70 75.25
C MET A 5 -9.19 -15.21 73.97
N GLN A 6 -7.98 -14.71 73.72
CA GLN A 6 -7.08 -15.19 72.67
C GLN A 6 -5.97 -16.01 73.33
N ALA A 7 -5.65 -17.16 72.73
CA ALA A 7 -4.55 -18.02 73.16
C ALA A 7 -3.67 -18.38 71.96
N ILE A 8 -2.35 -18.37 72.14
CA ILE A 8 -1.37 -18.55 71.07
C ILE A 8 -0.47 -19.75 71.38
N ALA A 9 -0.27 -20.60 70.37
CA ALA A 9 0.72 -21.67 70.38
C ALA A 9 1.56 -21.64 69.10
N VAL A 10 2.87 -21.86 69.26
CA VAL A 10 3.84 -22.01 68.19
C VAL A 10 4.21 -23.48 68.08
N MET A 11 4.12 -24.02 66.88
CA MET A 11 4.37 -25.43 66.60
C MET A 11 5.45 -25.60 65.54
N ASP A 12 6.17 -26.72 65.61
CA ASP A 12 7.05 -27.17 64.55
C ASP A 12 6.24 -27.72 63.35
N PRO A 13 6.87 -27.93 62.18
CA PRO A 13 6.22 -28.48 61.00
C PRO A 13 5.58 -29.87 61.18
N ASN A 14 5.91 -30.59 62.25
CA ASN A 14 5.36 -31.91 62.58
C ASN A 14 4.22 -31.83 63.60
N GLY A 15 3.81 -30.61 64.02
CA GLY A 15 2.73 -30.36 64.98
C GLY A 15 3.15 -30.49 66.45
N LYS A 16 4.45 -30.49 66.76
CA LYS A 16 4.96 -30.45 68.13
C LYS A 16 4.99 -29.01 68.64
N ILE A 17 4.41 -28.76 69.81
CA ILE A 17 4.41 -27.42 70.41
C ILE A 17 5.84 -27.04 70.82
N LEU A 18 6.32 -25.93 70.27
CA LEU A 18 7.63 -25.33 70.56
C LEU A 18 7.54 -24.27 71.67
N GLY A 19 6.40 -23.61 71.80
CA GLY A 19 6.10 -22.65 72.85
C GLY A 19 4.64 -22.21 72.81
N ALA A 20 4.04 -21.92 73.96
CA ALA A 20 2.65 -21.47 74.04
C ALA A 20 2.44 -20.51 75.22
N ASP A 21 1.43 -19.66 75.14
CA ASP A 21 1.06 -18.79 76.24
C ASP A 21 0.34 -19.54 77.39
N GLU A 22 0.31 -18.92 78.56
CA GLU A 22 -0.25 -19.53 79.77
C GLU A 22 -1.76 -19.81 79.65
N HIS A 23 -2.43 -19.05 78.77
CA HIS A 23 -3.85 -19.18 78.49
C HIS A 23 -4.16 -20.42 77.64
N PHE A 24 -3.30 -20.71 76.64
CA PHE A 24 -3.33 -21.92 75.85
C PHE A 24 -3.11 -23.16 76.72
N LEU A 25 -2.09 -23.13 77.58
CA LEU A 25 -1.76 -24.25 78.47
C LEU A 25 -2.89 -24.60 79.44
N ARG A 26 -3.64 -23.61 79.93
CA ARG A 26 -4.75 -23.82 80.88
C ARG A 26 -6.08 -24.21 80.24
N HIS A 27 -6.39 -23.71 79.05
CA HIS A 27 -7.75 -23.83 78.48
C HIS A 27 -7.82 -24.58 77.14
N PHE A 28 -6.71 -24.69 76.41
CA PHE A 28 -6.70 -25.21 75.04
C PHE A 28 -5.75 -26.42 74.84
N TYR A 29 -4.82 -26.67 75.77
CA TYR A 29 -3.86 -27.79 75.69
C TYR A 29 -4.52 -29.18 75.63
N HIS A 30 -5.69 -29.33 76.24
CA HIS A 30 -6.44 -30.59 76.24
C HIS A 30 -7.32 -30.79 74.99
N LEU A 31 -7.42 -29.78 74.11
CA LEU A 31 -8.13 -29.92 72.85
C LEU A 31 -7.33 -30.85 71.93
N ARG A 32 -7.82 -32.08 71.75
CA ARG A 32 -7.37 -32.96 70.68
C ARG A 32 -7.87 -32.38 69.35
N VAL A 33 -7.20 -31.34 68.85
CA VAL A 33 -7.37 -30.93 67.45
C VAL A 33 -7.08 -32.17 66.60
N ASN A 34 -8.04 -32.53 65.73
CA ASN A 34 -7.91 -33.73 64.91
C ASN A 34 -6.58 -33.66 64.14
N ARG A 35 -5.71 -34.65 64.33
CA ARG A 35 -4.36 -34.70 63.73
C ARG A 35 -4.41 -34.59 62.21
N GLU A 36 -5.49 -35.03 61.56
CA GLU A 36 -5.68 -34.86 60.12
C GLU A 36 -5.99 -33.42 59.72
N LEU A 37 -6.83 -32.73 60.51
CA LEU A 37 -7.14 -31.32 60.30
C LEU A 37 -5.88 -30.47 60.46
N LEU A 38 -5.06 -30.78 61.48
CA LEU A 38 -3.77 -30.11 61.71
C LEU A 38 -2.81 -30.36 60.54
N LYS A 39 -2.72 -31.59 60.02
CA LYS A 39 -1.91 -31.90 58.84
C LYS A 39 -2.38 -31.16 57.58
N LYS A 40 -3.70 -31.03 57.38
CA LYS A 40 -4.29 -30.30 56.26
C LYS A 40 -4.02 -28.78 56.37
N LEU A 41 -4.17 -28.22 57.56
CA LEU A 41 -3.79 -26.84 57.90
C LEU A 41 -2.32 -26.55 57.59
N ILE A 42 -1.42 -27.46 57.99
CA ILE A 42 0.03 -27.36 57.74
C ILE A 42 0.32 -27.42 56.24
N HIS A 43 -0.32 -28.35 55.52
CA HIS A 43 -0.18 -28.51 54.08
C HIS A 43 -0.64 -27.26 53.32
N ASP A 44 -1.79 -26.69 53.66
CA ASP A 44 -2.33 -25.53 52.94
C ASP A 44 -1.55 -24.25 53.23
N ALA A 45 -1.05 -24.09 54.46
CA ALA A 45 -0.21 -22.96 54.85
C ALA A 45 1.19 -23.00 54.19
N GLN A 46 1.73 -24.20 53.90
CA GLN A 46 2.97 -24.36 53.12
C GLN A 46 2.83 -23.88 51.67
N HIS A 47 1.62 -23.85 51.11
CA HIS A 47 1.33 -23.35 49.77
C HIS A 47 0.93 -21.87 49.75
N GLY A 48 1.26 -21.11 50.81
CA GLY A 48 1.08 -19.66 50.86
C GLY A 48 -0.35 -19.18 51.05
N ARG A 49 -1.29 -20.07 51.41
CA ARG A 49 -2.68 -19.73 51.71
C ARG A 49 -2.83 -19.48 53.22
N ILE A 50 -3.38 -18.33 53.61
CA ILE A 50 -3.86 -18.12 54.98
C ILE A 50 -5.15 -18.92 55.10
N VAL A 51 -5.20 -19.91 55.99
CA VAL A 51 -6.38 -20.75 56.16
C VAL A 51 -6.88 -20.68 57.59
N SER A 52 -8.18 -20.53 57.73
CA SER A 52 -8.86 -20.53 59.02
C SER A 52 -9.91 -21.62 59.03
N TYR A 53 -10.02 -22.34 60.14
CA TYR A 53 -10.97 -23.43 60.29
C TYR A 53 -11.78 -23.24 61.58
N ASP A 54 -13.07 -23.54 61.49
CA ASP A 54 -13.96 -23.63 62.64
C ASP A 54 -13.90 -25.06 63.19
N ILE A 55 -13.60 -25.20 64.49
CA ILE A 55 -13.64 -26.51 65.16
C ILE A 55 -14.77 -26.48 66.19
N LEU A 56 -15.73 -27.39 66.01
CA LEU A 56 -16.79 -27.68 66.98
C LEU A 56 -16.34 -28.81 67.91
N LYS A 57 -16.43 -28.57 69.22
CA LYS A 57 -16.27 -29.62 70.25
C LYS A 57 -17.65 -30.18 70.57
N GLU A 58 -17.83 -31.49 70.47
CA GLU A 58 -19.13 -32.14 70.72
C GLU A 58 -19.57 -32.09 72.19
N ASP A 59 -18.63 -32.02 73.15
CA ASP A 59 -18.97 -32.26 74.57
C ASP A 59 -19.25 -30.99 75.40
N GLU A 60 -18.95 -29.79 74.87
CA GLU A 60 -19.35 -28.52 75.49
C GLU A 60 -19.56 -27.50 74.37
N ARG A 61 -20.78 -26.95 74.21
CA ARG A 61 -21.17 -25.95 73.19
C ARG A 61 -20.32 -24.66 73.23
N LYS A 62 -19.07 -24.72 72.80
CA LYS A 62 -18.18 -23.59 72.57
C LYS A 62 -17.57 -23.73 71.19
N ASN A 63 -17.88 -22.77 70.31
CA ASN A 63 -17.24 -22.65 69.01
C ASN A 63 -15.87 -22.03 69.21
N ILE A 64 -14.82 -22.71 68.73
CA ILE A 64 -13.44 -22.24 68.81
C ILE A 64 -12.96 -22.01 67.39
N TYR A 65 -12.58 -20.76 67.12
CA TYR A 65 -11.96 -20.40 65.85
C TYR A 65 -10.45 -20.66 65.93
N VAL A 66 -9.92 -21.38 64.94
CA VAL A 66 -8.50 -21.69 64.86
C VAL A 66 -7.93 -21.12 63.55
N GLN A 67 -7.03 -20.16 63.68
CA GLN A 67 -6.30 -19.60 62.55
C GLN A 67 -4.83 -20.00 62.64
N ALA A 68 -4.31 -20.57 61.56
CA ALA A 68 -2.89 -20.92 61.46
C ALA A 68 -2.19 -20.08 60.39
N THR A 69 -1.01 -19.59 60.73
CA THR A 69 -0.14 -18.82 59.84
C THR A 69 1.23 -19.47 59.78
N ALA A 70 1.68 -19.79 58.56
CA ALA A 70 3.02 -20.31 58.32
C ALA A 70 4.07 -19.19 58.41
N LEU A 71 5.16 -19.46 59.13
CA LEU A 71 6.37 -18.63 59.17
C LEU A 71 7.47 -19.32 58.36
N CYS A 72 7.83 -18.73 57.22
CA CYS A 72 8.91 -19.22 56.35
C CYS A 72 10.13 -18.30 56.45
N ASN A 73 11.33 -18.86 56.24
CA ASN A 73 12.56 -18.05 56.10
C ASN A 73 12.65 -17.40 54.71
N LYS A 74 13.69 -16.59 54.48
CA LYS A 74 13.90 -15.87 53.21
C LYS A 74 14.06 -16.76 51.97
N THR A 75 14.31 -18.07 52.15
CA THR A 75 14.40 -19.04 51.06
C THR A 75 13.10 -19.83 50.84
N GLY A 76 12.00 -19.44 51.50
CA GLY A 76 10.69 -20.10 51.39
C GLY A 76 10.54 -21.38 52.20
N MET A 77 11.52 -21.73 53.05
CA MET A 77 11.49 -22.95 53.86
C MET A 77 10.71 -22.70 55.16
N LEU A 78 9.70 -23.52 55.43
CA LEU A 78 8.85 -23.42 56.63
C LEU A 78 9.68 -23.61 57.89
N GLN A 79 9.63 -22.64 58.82
CA GLN A 79 10.35 -22.67 60.09
C GLN A 79 9.45 -22.95 61.29
N ALA A 80 8.24 -22.37 61.30
CA ALA A 80 7.29 -22.56 62.38
C ALA A 80 5.87 -22.26 61.90
N ILE A 81 4.88 -22.68 62.69
CA ILE A 81 3.47 -22.38 62.46
C ILE A 81 2.91 -21.76 63.71
N VAL A 82 2.30 -20.58 63.56
CA VAL A 82 1.63 -19.88 64.66
C VAL A 82 0.15 -20.20 64.56
N VAL A 83 -0.40 -20.78 65.63
CA VAL A 83 -1.81 -21.12 65.72
C VAL A 83 -2.44 -20.24 66.80
N THR A 84 -3.48 -19.51 66.42
CA THR A 84 -4.26 -18.67 67.34
C THR A 84 -5.64 -19.29 67.56
N TYR A 85 -6.01 -19.43 68.83
CA TYR A 85 -7.30 -19.95 69.26
C TYR A 85 -8.14 -18.79 69.82
N ARG A 86 -9.40 -18.71 69.40
CA ARG A 86 -10.37 -17.73 69.89
C ARG A 86 -11.68 -18.39 70.28
N ASP A 87 -12.16 -18.11 71.48
CA ASP A 87 -13.55 -18.39 71.85
C ASP A 87 -14.47 -17.49 71.00
N ALA A 88 -15.46 -18.09 70.33
CA ALA A 88 -16.39 -17.36 69.48
C ALA A 88 -17.80 -17.27 70.11
N PRO A 89 -18.06 -16.30 71.00
CA PRO A 89 -19.43 -15.85 71.25
C PRO A 89 -19.79 -14.80 70.19
N PHE A 90 -20.62 -15.20 69.22
CA PHE A 90 -21.21 -14.35 68.17
C PHE A 90 -20.24 -13.82 67.10
N ILE A 91 -20.58 -14.10 65.83
CA ILE A 91 -19.89 -13.59 64.63
C ILE A 91 -20.00 -12.06 64.62
N ASP A 92 -18.87 -11.35 64.66
CA ASP A 92 -18.84 -9.89 64.54
C ASP A 92 -19.10 -9.48 63.07
N MET A 93 -20.32 -9.00 62.79
CA MET A 93 -20.76 -8.52 61.47
C MET A 93 -19.80 -7.50 60.83
N ARG A 94 -18.97 -6.80 61.62
CA ARG A 94 -18.06 -5.75 61.10
C ARG A 94 -16.84 -6.30 60.36
N LEU A 95 -16.34 -7.46 60.75
CA LEU A 95 -15.19 -8.10 60.10
C LEU A 95 -15.62 -8.81 58.82
N THR A 96 -16.77 -9.49 58.84
CA THR A 96 -17.39 -10.06 57.63
C THR A 96 -17.79 -8.99 56.62
N SER A 97 -18.34 -7.85 57.05
CA SER A 97 -18.61 -6.72 56.15
C SER A 97 -17.34 -6.11 55.56
N SER A 98 -16.26 -6.02 56.33
CA SER A 98 -14.97 -5.46 55.86
C SER A 98 -14.29 -6.38 54.85
N MET A 99 -14.27 -7.69 55.08
CA MET A 99 -13.73 -8.67 54.14
C MET A 99 -14.60 -8.80 52.87
N ALA A 100 -15.92 -8.80 53.02
CA ALA A 100 -16.87 -8.77 51.91
C ALA A 100 -16.70 -7.50 51.04
N SER A 101 -16.33 -6.37 51.65
CA SER A 101 -16.11 -5.12 50.93
C SER A 101 -14.89 -5.10 50.01
N MET A 102 -13.97 -6.06 50.16
CA MET A 102 -12.76 -6.19 49.35
C MET A 102 -12.84 -7.38 48.38
N ALA A 103 -13.90 -8.19 48.43
CA ALA A 103 -14.05 -9.39 47.62
C ALA A 103 -14.56 -9.06 46.20
N SER A 104 -13.89 -9.59 45.17
CA SER A 104 -14.32 -9.54 43.76
C SER A 104 -15.21 -10.71 43.35
N GLU A 105 -15.44 -11.64 44.27
CA GLU A 105 -16.13 -12.90 44.06
C GLU A 105 -17.17 -13.07 45.17
N PHE A 106 -18.29 -13.71 44.85
CA PHE A 106 -19.29 -14.12 45.82
C PHE A 106 -19.64 -15.59 45.63
N THR A 107 -20.18 -16.20 46.66
CA THR A 107 -20.53 -17.62 46.65
C THR A 107 -22.02 -17.75 46.91
N PHE A 108 -22.69 -18.61 46.17
CA PHE A 108 -24.06 -18.97 46.45
C PHE A 108 -24.26 -20.48 46.39
N ILE A 109 -25.25 -20.98 47.11
CA ILE A 109 -25.56 -22.41 47.18
C ILE A 109 -26.90 -22.61 46.52
N LEU A 110 -26.97 -23.60 45.64
CA LEU A 110 -28.20 -24.05 45.01
C LEU A 110 -28.72 -25.32 45.72
N SER A 111 -30.04 -25.40 45.88
CA SER A 111 -30.74 -26.63 46.27
C SER A 111 -30.69 -27.67 45.15
N SER A 112 -31.15 -28.89 45.45
CA SER A 112 -31.42 -29.93 44.43
C SER A 112 -32.46 -29.49 43.39
N GLU A 113 -33.25 -28.46 43.67
CA GLU A 113 -34.32 -27.92 42.82
C GLU A 113 -33.89 -26.65 42.07
N GLY A 114 -32.65 -26.17 42.26
CA GLY A 114 -32.10 -25.00 41.55
C GLY A 114 -32.42 -23.64 42.21
N GLU A 115 -32.92 -23.65 43.45
CA GLU A 115 -33.16 -22.43 44.22
C GLU A 115 -31.90 -21.98 44.96
N ILE A 116 -31.68 -20.66 45.05
CA ILE A 116 -30.55 -20.10 45.78
C ILE A 116 -30.85 -20.11 47.29
N THR A 117 -30.26 -21.03 48.04
CA THR A 117 -30.50 -21.21 49.49
C THR A 117 -29.58 -20.36 50.37
N TYR A 118 -28.43 -19.98 49.84
CA TYR A 118 -27.45 -19.16 50.54
C TYR A 118 -26.71 -18.27 49.55
N VAL A 119 -26.37 -17.06 49.99
CA VAL A 119 -25.50 -16.12 49.28
C VAL A 119 -24.52 -15.52 50.29
N SER A 120 -23.24 -15.45 49.94
CA SER A 120 -22.22 -14.88 50.80
C SER A 120 -22.34 -13.35 50.89
N PRO A 121 -21.95 -12.72 52.01
CA PRO A 121 -22.05 -11.26 52.19
C PRO A 121 -21.32 -10.43 51.12
N SER A 122 -20.30 -11.01 50.45
CA SER A 122 -19.58 -10.40 49.33
C SER A 122 -20.50 -10.06 48.14
N ALA A 123 -21.62 -10.78 47.97
CA ALA A 123 -22.61 -10.47 46.94
C ALA A 123 -23.21 -9.07 47.11
N GLN A 124 -23.25 -8.53 48.34
CA GLN A 124 -23.74 -7.17 48.57
C GLN A 124 -22.83 -6.13 47.93
N HIS A 125 -21.56 -6.43 47.70
CA HIS A 125 -20.61 -5.51 47.08
C HIS A 125 -20.53 -5.73 45.57
N VAL A 126 -20.53 -6.99 45.15
CA VAL A 126 -20.47 -7.38 43.73
C VAL A 126 -21.80 -7.10 43.01
N LEU A 127 -22.92 -7.59 43.54
CA LEU A 127 -24.26 -7.42 42.95
C LEU A 127 -24.96 -6.14 43.42
N LYS A 128 -24.43 -5.49 44.47
CA LYS A 128 -25.06 -4.37 45.17
C LYS A 128 -26.40 -4.70 45.85
N CYS A 129 -26.72 -5.99 46.00
CA CYS A 129 -27.96 -6.51 46.61
C CYS A 129 -27.78 -7.98 47.07
N ALA A 130 -27.42 -8.24 48.33
CA ALA A 130 -27.30 -9.62 48.83
C ALA A 130 -28.64 -10.23 49.30
N GLU A 131 -29.54 -9.42 49.86
CA GLU A 131 -30.76 -9.91 50.52
C GLU A 131 -31.90 -10.25 49.55
N GLU A 132 -31.86 -9.76 48.32
CA GLU A 132 -32.91 -9.98 47.29
C GLU A 132 -32.67 -11.23 46.42
N VAL A 133 -31.55 -11.94 46.59
CA VAL A 133 -31.14 -13.06 45.73
C VAL A 133 -31.44 -14.42 46.36
N CYS A 134 -31.45 -14.51 47.70
CA CYS A 134 -31.81 -15.73 48.42
C CYS A 134 -33.30 -16.08 48.24
N ASN A 135 -33.61 -17.38 48.18
CA ASN A 135 -34.95 -17.95 47.99
C ASN A 135 -35.62 -17.60 46.65
N HIS A 136 -34.82 -17.26 45.64
CA HIS A 136 -35.27 -17.06 44.28
C HIS A 136 -34.62 -18.08 43.33
N GLU A 137 -35.31 -18.37 42.23
CA GLU A 137 -34.77 -19.22 41.16
C GLU A 137 -33.60 -18.53 40.47
N LEU A 138 -32.52 -19.29 40.25
CA LEU A 138 -31.31 -18.83 39.58
C LEU A 138 -31.59 -18.15 38.23
N PHE A 139 -32.48 -18.72 37.42
CA PHE A 139 -32.78 -18.23 36.07
C PHE A 139 -33.43 -16.85 36.05
N SER A 140 -34.06 -16.42 37.15
CA SER A 140 -34.67 -15.09 37.25
C SER A 140 -33.65 -13.94 37.21
N PHE A 141 -32.37 -14.25 37.42
CA PHE A 141 -31.28 -13.29 37.36
C PHE A 141 -30.44 -13.41 36.10
N VAL A 142 -30.72 -14.33 35.18
CA VAL A 142 -29.87 -14.58 34.00
C VAL A 142 -30.51 -14.01 32.74
N HIS A 143 -29.70 -13.45 31.83
CA HIS A 143 -30.20 -12.95 30.55
C HIS A 143 -30.81 -14.07 29.70
N HIS A 144 -31.91 -13.81 29.00
CA HIS A 144 -32.69 -14.85 28.30
C HIS A 144 -31.89 -15.68 27.30
N ASP A 145 -30.96 -15.06 26.55
CA ASP A 145 -30.10 -15.76 25.58
C ASP A 145 -29.10 -16.73 26.24
N ASP A 146 -28.75 -16.50 27.50
CA ASP A 146 -27.72 -17.27 28.20
C ASP A 146 -28.34 -18.44 29.01
N ILE A 147 -29.68 -18.45 29.18
CA ILE A 147 -30.43 -19.50 29.88
C ILE A 147 -30.20 -20.89 29.27
N PRO A 148 -30.26 -21.10 27.93
CA PRO A 148 -30.06 -22.43 27.34
C PRO A 148 -28.69 -23.03 27.68
N LEU A 149 -27.63 -22.21 27.64
CA LEU A 149 -26.28 -22.64 27.97
C LEU A 149 -26.14 -22.98 29.46
N LEU A 150 -26.69 -22.14 30.34
CA LEU A 150 -26.67 -22.38 31.78
C LEU A 150 -27.47 -23.64 32.16
N MET A 151 -28.62 -23.84 31.54
CA MET A 151 -29.46 -25.04 31.69
C MET A 151 -28.70 -26.31 31.31
N GLU A 152 -28.01 -26.31 30.17
CA GLU A 152 -27.20 -27.45 29.72
C GLU A 152 -26.10 -27.80 30.74
N LYS A 153 -25.42 -26.79 31.27
CA LYS A 153 -24.35 -26.95 32.26
C LYS A 153 -24.87 -27.47 33.59
N LEU A 154 -25.97 -26.92 34.10
CA LEU A 154 -26.61 -27.42 35.31
C LEU A 154 -27.13 -28.84 35.13
N HIS A 155 -27.80 -29.15 34.02
CA HIS A 155 -28.24 -30.50 33.70
C HIS A 155 -27.07 -31.50 33.68
N THR A 156 -25.92 -31.09 33.14
CA THR A 156 -24.71 -31.91 33.16
C THR A 156 -24.28 -32.19 34.59
N ILE A 157 -24.17 -31.17 35.45
CA ILE A 157 -23.82 -31.35 36.88
C ILE A 157 -24.79 -32.33 37.57
N TYR A 158 -26.10 -32.15 37.38
CA TYR A 158 -27.12 -32.99 38.01
C TYR A 158 -27.16 -34.42 37.47
N ALA A 159 -26.86 -34.62 36.18
CA ALA A 159 -26.90 -35.93 35.53
C ALA A 159 -25.60 -36.73 35.65
N THR A 160 -24.44 -36.08 35.48
CA THR A 160 -23.12 -36.74 35.39
C THR A 160 -22.35 -36.70 36.70
N LYS A 161 -22.76 -35.84 37.66
CA LYS A 161 -22.01 -35.57 38.90
C LYS A 161 -20.57 -35.14 38.62
N GLU A 162 -20.36 -34.44 37.51
CA GLU A 162 -19.07 -33.86 37.16
C GLU A 162 -18.53 -33.01 38.31
N LYS A 163 -17.22 -33.12 38.57
CA LYS A 163 -16.60 -32.55 39.77
C LYS A 163 -16.45 -31.03 39.72
N GLU A 164 -16.48 -30.43 38.54
CA GLU A 164 -16.31 -28.99 38.34
C GLU A 164 -16.88 -28.59 36.97
N THR A 165 -17.63 -27.48 36.94
CA THR A 165 -18.15 -26.92 35.69
C THR A 165 -18.06 -25.40 35.73
N THR A 166 -17.68 -24.80 34.60
CA THR A 166 -17.60 -23.35 34.44
C THR A 166 -18.58 -22.85 33.40
N VAL A 167 -19.13 -21.66 33.64
CA VAL A 167 -20.05 -20.99 32.70
C VAL A 167 -19.98 -19.47 32.86
N GLU A 168 -19.81 -18.77 31.75
CA GLU A 168 -19.94 -17.32 31.69
C GLU A 168 -21.38 -16.95 31.29
N CYS A 169 -22.01 -16.04 32.03
CA CYS A 169 -23.34 -15.54 31.68
C CYS A 169 -23.56 -14.10 32.13
N ARG A 170 -24.59 -13.46 31.56
CA ARG A 170 -25.03 -12.13 31.97
C ARG A 170 -26.02 -12.22 33.13
N TRP A 171 -25.63 -11.64 34.26
CA TRP A 171 -26.43 -11.56 35.48
C TRP A 171 -27.07 -10.19 35.65
N ARG A 172 -28.36 -10.16 35.97
CA ARG A 172 -29.17 -8.96 36.18
C ARG A 172 -28.94 -8.45 37.60
N THR A 173 -28.47 -7.21 37.69
CA THR A 173 -28.31 -6.48 38.96
C THR A 173 -29.64 -5.92 39.46
N HIS A 174 -29.71 -5.49 40.73
CA HIS A 174 -30.91 -4.82 41.29
C HIS A 174 -31.36 -3.57 40.52
N LYS A 175 -30.47 -2.91 39.76
CA LYS A 175 -30.82 -1.74 38.93
C LYS A 175 -31.30 -2.11 37.52
N GLY A 176 -31.47 -3.39 37.23
CA GLY A 176 -31.96 -3.89 35.94
C GLY A 176 -30.95 -3.92 34.79
N HIS A 177 -29.69 -3.52 35.01
CA HIS A 177 -28.61 -3.72 34.02
C HIS A 177 -27.92 -5.05 34.24
N PHE A 178 -27.31 -5.58 33.19
CA PHE A 178 -26.58 -6.85 33.21
C PHE A 178 -25.09 -6.64 33.43
N ILE A 179 -24.47 -7.56 34.18
CA ILE A 179 -23.03 -7.70 34.36
C ILE A 179 -22.60 -9.09 33.90
N TRP A 180 -21.36 -9.24 33.45
CA TRP A 180 -20.81 -10.55 33.09
C TRP A 180 -20.25 -11.25 34.32
N ILE A 181 -20.71 -12.47 34.58
CA ILE A 181 -20.25 -13.31 35.68
C ILE A 181 -19.68 -14.61 35.12
N ASP A 182 -18.49 -14.97 35.60
CA ASP A 182 -17.91 -16.31 35.46
C ASP A 182 -18.27 -17.14 36.69
N MET A 183 -18.96 -18.26 36.49
CA MET A 183 -19.45 -19.14 37.54
C MET A 183 -18.73 -20.47 37.53
N HIS A 184 -18.14 -20.82 38.67
CA HIS A 184 -17.56 -22.12 38.95
C HIS A 184 -18.48 -22.89 39.88
N ALA A 185 -19.08 -23.97 39.40
CA ALA A 185 -20.03 -24.79 40.14
C ALA A 185 -19.42 -26.15 40.52
N GLN A 186 -19.63 -26.55 41.78
CA GLN A 186 -19.21 -27.83 42.32
C GLN A 186 -20.36 -28.51 43.08
N PRO A 187 -20.76 -29.75 42.73
CA PRO A 187 -21.77 -30.48 43.47
C PRO A 187 -21.25 -31.00 44.81
N LEU A 188 -22.07 -30.90 45.84
CA LEU A 188 -21.87 -31.49 47.16
C LEU A 188 -22.79 -32.71 47.28
N LEU A 189 -22.19 -33.88 47.52
CA LEU A 189 -22.89 -35.16 47.53
C LEU A 189 -23.17 -35.60 48.98
N ASN A 190 -24.36 -36.15 49.21
CA ASN A 190 -24.72 -36.76 50.49
C ASN A 190 -24.09 -38.17 50.64
N GLU A 191 -24.29 -38.82 51.80
CA GLU A 191 -23.80 -40.17 52.08
C GLU A 191 -24.35 -41.26 51.12
N LYS A 192 -25.46 -40.97 50.42
CA LYS A 192 -26.06 -41.85 49.40
C LYS A 192 -25.57 -41.55 47.99
N ASN A 193 -24.56 -40.69 47.85
CA ASN A 193 -23.99 -40.25 46.59
C ASN A 193 -24.97 -39.45 45.71
N GLU A 194 -26.00 -38.84 46.28
CA GLU A 194 -26.95 -37.95 45.61
C GLU A 194 -26.53 -36.49 45.82
N ILE A 195 -26.87 -35.59 44.89
CA ILE A 195 -26.53 -34.17 45.01
C ILE A 195 -27.44 -33.54 46.07
N GLU A 196 -26.82 -33.08 47.16
CA GLU A 196 -27.51 -32.38 48.25
C GLU A 196 -27.56 -30.88 47.95
N HIS A 197 -26.43 -30.32 47.50
CA HIS A 197 -26.28 -28.91 47.16
C HIS A 197 -25.32 -28.72 45.99
N VAL A 198 -25.39 -27.58 45.30
CA VAL A 198 -24.35 -27.15 44.37
C VAL A 198 -23.78 -25.83 44.87
N ILE A 199 -22.47 -25.80 45.13
CA ILE A 199 -21.77 -24.59 45.54
C ILE A 199 -21.30 -23.88 44.28
N VAL A 200 -21.66 -22.62 44.11
CA VAL A 200 -21.25 -21.79 42.98
C VAL A 200 -20.42 -20.61 43.48
N VAL A 201 -19.20 -20.47 42.95
CA VAL A 201 -18.37 -19.27 43.11
C VAL A 201 -18.52 -18.43 41.85
N ALA A 202 -18.98 -17.20 42.01
CA ALA A 202 -19.27 -16.26 40.94
C ALA A 202 -18.33 -15.06 41.01
N LYS A 203 -17.68 -14.76 39.88
CA LYS A 203 -16.75 -13.65 39.71
C LYS A 203 -17.27 -12.64 38.71
N ASP A 204 -17.27 -11.36 39.06
CA ASP A 204 -17.57 -10.30 38.10
C ASP A 204 -16.38 -10.12 37.14
N ILE A 205 -16.61 -10.47 35.87
CA ILE A 205 -15.66 -10.35 34.76
C ILE A 205 -16.03 -9.21 33.80
N THR A 206 -16.99 -8.35 34.15
CA THR A 206 -17.49 -7.26 33.29
C THR A 206 -16.36 -6.35 32.82
N LYS A 207 -15.48 -5.93 33.74
CA LYS A 207 -14.31 -5.10 33.38
C LYS A 207 -13.38 -5.81 32.40
N TRP A 208 -13.21 -7.12 32.56
CA TRP A 208 -12.34 -7.91 31.69
C TRP A 208 -12.95 -8.06 30.29
N LYS A 209 -14.25 -8.36 30.20
CA LYS A 209 -14.99 -8.40 28.92
C LYS A 209 -15.00 -7.04 28.21
N CYS A 210 -15.23 -5.94 28.93
CA CYS A 210 -15.15 -4.60 28.34
C CYS A 210 -13.74 -4.29 27.84
N CYS A 211 -12.70 -4.62 28.61
CA CYS A 211 -11.31 -4.46 28.15
C CYS A 211 -11.00 -5.35 26.93
N GLU A 212 -11.51 -6.58 26.89
CA GLU A 212 -11.34 -7.50 25.76
C GLU A 212 -12.01 -6.95 24.50
N GLU A 213 -13.25 -6.47 24.60
CA GLU A 213 -13.96 -5.80 23.51
C GLU A 213 -13.23 -4.53 23.04
N GLU A 214 -12.73 -3.71 23.97
CA GLU A 214 -11.93 -2.53 23.64
C GLU A 214 -10.60 -2.91 22.97
N LEU A 215 -9.93 -3.97 23.43
CA LEU A 215 -8.70 -4.47 22.79
C LEU A 215 -8.98 -4.98 21.38
N ILE A 216 -10.09 -5.70 21.16
CA ILE A 216 -10.51 -6.14 19.83
C ILE A 216 -10.81 -4.93 18.94
N LYS A 217 -11.49 -3.90 19.46
CA LYS A 217 -11.73 -2.66 18.73
C LYS A 217 -10.44 -1.95 18.36
N LEU A 218 -9.52 -1.75 19.31
CA LEU A 218 -8.22 -1.11 19.08
C LEU A 218 -7.34 -1.89 18.11
N LYS A 219 -7.49 -3.22 18.07
CA LYS A 219 -6.78 -4.08 17.12
C LYS A 219 -7.25 -3.84 15.67
N HIS A 220 -8.52 -3.56 15.46
CA HIS A 220 -9.10 -3.52 14.10
C HIS A 220 -9.52 -2.13 13.62
N PHE A 221 -9.70 -1.15 14.50
CA PHE A 221 -10.25 0.17 14.18
C PHE A 221 -9.33 1.31 14.62
N ASP A 222 -9.37 2.41 13.88
CA ASP A 222 -8.67 3.65 14.19
C ASP A 222 -9.38 4.41 15.32
N SER A 223 -8.62 4.87 16.32
CA SER A 223 -9.19 5.48 17.53
C SER A 223 -9.80 6.86 17.31
N LEU A 224 -9.39 7.59 16.27
CA LEU A 224 -9.92 8.92 15.97
C LEU A 224 -11.19 8.85 15.13
N THR A 225 -11.18 8.00 14.10
CA THR A 225 -12.20 7.97 13.04
C THR A 225 -13.16 6.78 13.15
N ASN A 226 -12.84 5.79 13.98
CA ASN A 226 -13.62 4.57 14.23
C ASN A 226 -13.92 3.74 12.97
N ILE A 227 -13.13 3.91 11.90
CA ILE A 227 -13.11 3.03 10.73
C ILE A 227 -11.99 2.01 10.86
N PRO A 228 -12.00 0.91 10.09
CA PRO A 228 -10.90 -0.05 10.05
C PRO A 228 -9.51 0.60 9.97
N ASN A 229 -8.57 0.05 10.72
CA ASN A 229 -7.18 0.49 10.72
C ASN A 229 -6.37 -0.27 9.66
N ARG A 230 -5.08 0.07 9.56
CA ARG A 230 -4.13 -0.57 8.65
C ARG A 230 -4.09 -2.10 8.77
N PHE A 231 -4.06 -2.64 9.98
CA PHE A 231 -3.97 -4.09 10.19
C PHE A 231 -5.20 -4.81 9.63
N TYR A 232 -6.40 -4.28 9.86
CA TYR A 232 -7.62 -4.88 9.34
C TYR A 232 -7.70 -4.75 7.81
N PHE A 233 -7.32 -3.59 7.27
CA PHE A 233 -7.22 -3.37 5.83
C PHE A 233 -6.29 -4.38 5.14
N GLU A 234 -5.06 -4.55 5.63
CA GLU A 234 -4.08 -5.47 5.05
C GLU A 234 -4.62 -6.92 5.07
N THR A 235 -5.20 -7.35 6.20
CA THR A 235 -5.81 -8.66 6.35
C THR A 235 -6.98 -8.87 5.36
N TYR A 236 -7.82 -7.85 5.19
CA TYR A 236 -8.97 -7.86 4.30
C TYR A 236 -8.54 -7.99 2.83
N VAL A 237 -7.61 -7.16 2.37
CA VAL A 237 -7.15 -7.19 0.96
C VAL A 237 -6.38 -8.47 0.66
N GLN A 238 -5.55 -8.95 1.58
CA GLN A 238 -4.88 -10.25 1.41
C GLN A 238 -5.90 -11.39 1.21
N HIS A 239 -7.00 -11.39 1.97
CA HIS A 239 -8.07 -12.36 1.76
C HIS A 239 -8.70 -12.24 0.38
N MET A 240 -8.95 -11.02 -0.10
CA MET A 240 -9.53 -10.76 -1.42
C MET A 240 -8.64 -11.25 -2.56
N ILE A 241 -7.33 -10.95 -2.47
CA ILE A 241 -6.32 -11.42 -3.42
C ILE A 241 -6.26 -12.96 -3.44
N GLN A 242 -6.22 -13.60 -2.27
CA GLN A 242 -6.21 -15.07 -2.16
C GLN A 242 -7.46 -15.72 -2.76
N LYS A 243 -8.61 -15.05 -2.65
CA LYS A 243 -9.88 -15.51 -3.26
C LYS A 243 -10.01 -15.14 -4.74
N MET A 244 -9.01 -14.49 -5.33
CA MET A 244 -9.01 -13.98 -6.71
C MET A 244 -10.27 -13.16 -7.03
N ARG A 245 -10.78 -12.42 -6.04
CA ARG A 245 -11.93 -11.54 -6.23
C ARG A 245 -11.45 -10.21 -6.80
N PRO A 246 -11.94 -9.76 -7.96
CA PRO A 246 -11.60 -8.45 -8.50
C PRO A 246 -12.07 -7.32 -7.57
N PHE A 247 -11.27 -6.27 -7.45
CA PHE A 247 -11.63 -5.06 -6.71
C PHE A 247 -10.89 -3.84 -7.24
N ALA A 248 -11.41 -2.65 -6.97
CA ALA A 248 -10.70 -1.40 -7.14
C ALA A 248 -10.17 -0.90 -5.79
N LEU A 249 -8.91 -0.50 -5.75
CA LEU A 249 -8.28 0.15 -4.60
C LEU A 249 -8.18 1.66 -4.88
N CYS A 250 -8.74 2.46 -3.99
CA CYS A 250 -8.72 3.92 -4.07
C CYS A 250 -7.88 4.45 -2.92
N TYR A 251 -6.73 5.06 -3.22
CA TYR A 251 -5.89 5.74 -2.26
C TYR A 251 -6.28 7.21 -2.19
N ILE A 252 -6.52 7.72 -0.99
CA ILE A 252 -7.20 8.98 -0.74
C ILE A 252 -6.35 9.88 0.14
N ASP A 253 -6.30 11.14 -0.23
CA ASP A 253 -5.69 12.21 0.54
C ASP A 253 -6.60 13.44 0.53
N PHE A 254 -6.73 14.07 1.69
CA PHE A 254 -7.49 15.30 1.85
C PHE A 254 -6.60 16.52 1.63
N ASP A 255 -6.99 17.36 0.68
CA ASP A 255 -6.16 18.49 0.29
C ASP A 255 -6.01 19.48 1.44
N LYS A 256 -4.77 19.93 1.69
CA LYS A 256 -4.43 21.03 2.60
C LYS A 256 -4.74 20.76 4.09
N ILE A 257 -4.75 19.51 4.56
CA ILE A 257 -4.85 19.22 6.00
C ILE A 257 -3.82 19.98 6.84
N LYS A 258 -2.57 20.06 6.37
CA LYS A 258 -1.52 20.82 7.05
C LYS A 258 -1.90 22.28 7.23
N TRP A 259 -2.49 22.92 6.21
CA TRP A 259 -2.96 24.30 6.31
C TRP A 259 -4.10 24.45 7.33
N ILE A 260 -5.01 23.47 7.44
CA ILE A 260 -6.08 23.47 8.45
C ILE A 260 -5.47 23.43 9.86
N ASN A 261 -4.50 22.54 10.08
CA ASN A 261 -3.79 22.40 11.36
C ASN A 261 -3.04 23.69 11.73
N ASP A 262 -2.31 24.25 10.78
CA ASP A 262 -1.50 25.47 10.99
C ASP A 262 -2.38 26.71 11.20
N ARG A 263 -3.55 26.79 10.55
CA ARG A 263 -4.41 27.98 10.56
C ARG A 263 -5.40 28.02 11.73
N PHE A 264 -5.92 26.87 12.15
CA PHE A 264 -6.99 26.77 13.15
C PHE A 264 -6.51 26.09 14.43
N SER A 265 -6.21 24.78 14.37
CA SER A 265 -5.52 23.99 15.39
C SER A 265 -5.51 22.51 14.98
N TYR A 266 -4.74 21.68 15.68
CA TYR A 266 -4.82 20.22 15.55
C TYR A 266 -6.21 19.67 15.86
N GLN A 267 -6.96 20.24 16.82
CA GLN A 267 -8.34 19.79 17.10
C GLN A 267 -9.30 20.09 15.94
N ALA A 268 -9.03 21.14 15.15
CA ALA A 268 -9.81 21.43 13.95
C ALA A 268 -9.51 20.42 12.84
N GLY A 269 -8.25 19.98 12.70
CA GLY A 269 -7.87 18.89 11.81
C GLY A 269 -8.51 17.56 12.18
N ASP A 270 -8.48 17.19 13.47
CA ASP A 270 -9.13 15.99 13.98
C ASP A 270 -10.64 15.99 13.72
N PHE A 271 -11.30 17.12 13.99
CA PHE A 271 -12.72 17.31 13.67
C PHE A 271 -12.99 17.18 12.16
N PHE A 272 -12.17 17.82 11.32
CA PHE A 272 -12.28 17.72 9.88
C PHE A 272 -12.17 16.27 9.40
N LEU A 273 -11.19 15.51 9.90
CA LEU A 273 -11.02 14.09 9.55
C LEU A 273 -12.24 13.26 9.92
N GLN A 274 -12.80 13.46 11.11
CA GLN A 274 -14.00 12.75 11.56
C GLN A 274 -15.21 13.04 10.66
N GLU A 275 -15.44 14.32 10.32
CA GLU A 275 -16.55 14.71 9.43
C GLU A 275 -16.34 14.28 7.98
N ALA A 276 -15.10 14.34 7.48
CA ALA A 276 -14.75 13.87 6.13
C ALA A 276 -14.97 12.35 6.01
N VAL A 277 -14.55 11.58 7.01
CA VAL A 277 -14.83 10.14 7.09
C VAL A 277 -16.32 9.86 7.09
N ARG A 278 -17.10 10.55 7.94
CA ARG A 278 -18.56 10.40 7.99
C ARG A 278 -19.20 10.72 6.64
N ARG A 279 -18.73 11.75 5.94
CA ARG A 279 -19.21 12.14 4.62
C ARG A 279 -18.90 11.08 3.56
N ILE A 280 -17.69 10.51 3.57
CA ILE A 280 -17.32 9.41 2.67
C ILE A 280 -18.23 8.20 2.93
N GLN A 281 -18.44 7.81 4.20
CA GLN A 281 -19.27 6.65 4.56
C GLN A 281 -20.71 6.76 4.05
N GLN A 282 -21.27 7.96 3.94
CA GLN A 282 -22.62 8.19 3.36
C GLN A 282 -22.71 7.87 1.87
N HIS A 283 -21.59 7.83 1.16
CA HIS A 283 -21.49 7.55 -0.28
C HIS A 283 -20.97 6.13 -0.56
N LEU A 284 -20.69 5.36 0.48
CA LEU A 284 -20.29 3.96 0.38
C LEU A 284 -21.49 3.03 0.47
N GLN A 285 -21.39 1.93 -0.25
CA GLN A 285 -22.31 0.80 -0.20
C GLN A 285 -21.90 -0.16 0.93
N GLN A 286 -22.83 -1.04 1.32
CA GLN A 286 -22.62 -1.98 2.43
C GLN A 286 -21.43 -2.93 2.20
N GLU A 287 -21.11 -3.22 0.94
CA GLU A 287 -20.02 -4.14 0.57
C GLU A 287 -18.66 -3.44 0.48
N ASP A 288 -18.62 -2.11 0.43
CA ASP A 288 -17.35 -1.38 0.32
C ASP A 288 -16.60 -1.40 1.64
N PHE A 289 -15.27 -1.40 1.54
CA PHE A 289 -14.40 -1.35 2.71
C PHE A 289 -13.66 -0.02 2.75
N PHE A 290 -13.67 0.66 3.90
CA PHE A 290 -13.02 1.95 4.08
C PHE A 290 -12.13 1.93 5.30
N ALA A 291 -10.89 2.37 5.16
CA ALA A 291 -9.89 2.31 6.23
C ALA A 291 -8.98 3.52 6.26
N ARG A 292 -8.41 3.77 7.43
CA ARG A 292 -7.31 4.71 7.65
C ARG A 292 -6.01 3.94 7.85
N ILE A 293 -5.01 4.20 7.03
CA ILE A 293 -3.75 3.44 7.03
C ILE A 293 -2.59 4.16 7.73
N GLY A 294 -2.68 5.48 7.90
CA GLY A 294 -1.73 6.29 8.67
C GLY A 294 -2.05 7.77 8.51
N GLY A 295 -1.68 8.64 9.47
CA GLY A 295 -1.76 10.10 9.31
C GLY A 295 -3.06 10.60 8.65
N ASP A 296 -2.94 11.19 7.48
CA ASP A 296 -3.99 11.66 6.57
C ASP A 296 -4.24 10.74 5.37
N GLU A 297 -3.73 9.52 5.40
CA GLU A 297 -3.83 8.50 4.36
C GLU A 297 -5.03 7.57 4.59
N PHE A 298 -5.91 7.53 3.61
CA PHE A 298 -7.13 6.73 3.64
C PHE A 298 -7.24 5.84 2.40
N VAL A 299 -7.92 4.70 2.53
CA VAL A 299 -8.11 3.77 1.43
C VAL A 299 -9.55 3.26 1.38
N ILE A 300 -10.11 3.19 0.18
CA ILE A 300 -11.39 2.54 -0.09
C ILE A 300 -11.15 1.34 -1.01
N VAL A 301 -11.75 0.20 -0.68
CA VAL A 301 -11.82 -0.99 -1.54
C VAL A 301 -13.25 -1.14 -2.03
N LEU A 302 -13.43 -1.15 -3.35
CA LEU A 302 -14.73 -1.24 -4.02
C LEU A 302 -14.85 -2.55 -4.80
N HIS A 303 -16.02 -3.18 -4.72
CA HIS A 303 -16.31 -4.47 -5.34
C HIS A 303 -17.07 -4.31 -6.65
N ASP A 304 -16.87 -5.26 -7.57
CA ASP A 304 -17.64 -5.43 -8.82
C ASP A 304 -17.85 -4.13 -9.65
N VAL A 305 -16.90 -3.21 -9.58
CA VAL A 305 -16.92 -1.93 -10.29
C VAL A 305 -16.10 -2.00 -11.57
N ASN A 306 -16.74 -1.68 -12.69
CA ASN A 306 -16.07 -1.39 -13.95
C ASN A 306 -15.70 0.11 -14.02
N LYS A 307 -14.87 0.50 -15.00
CA LYS A 307 -14.36 1.89 -15.09
C LYS A 307 -15.47 2.94 -15.20
N GLU A 308 -16.57 2.64 -15.89
CA GLU A 308 -17.69 3.58 -16.10
C GLU A 308 -18.47 3.84 -14.80
N THR A 309 -18.83 2.77 -14.09
CA THR A 309 -19.48 2.87 -12.77
C THR A 309 -18.57 3.56 -11.76
N MET A 310 -17.26 3.32 -11.85
CA MET A 310 -16.27 3.94 -10.99
C MET A 310 -16.18 5.46 -11.18
N VAL A 311 -16.22 5.95 -12.42
CA VAL A 311 -16.23 7.40 -12.71
C VAL A 311 -17.42 8.08 -12.02
N ALA A 312 -18.64 7.55 -12.19
CA ALA A 312 -19.82 8.12 -11.56
C ALA A 312 -19.71 8.14 -10.02
N ARG A 313 -19.20 7.07 -9.41
CA ARG A 313 -18.98 7.00 -7.95
C ARG A 313 -17.96 8.02 -7.46
N MET A 314 -16.85 8.20 -8.18
CA MET A 314 -15.83 9.20 -7.84
C MET A 314 -16.37 10.62 -7.99
N ASP A 315 -17.09 10.92 -9.07
CA ASP A 315 -17.69 12.25 -9.28
C ASP A 315 -18.68 12.59 -8.17
N HIS A 316 -19.55 11.66 -7.78
CA HIS A 316 -20.46 11.84 -6.64
C HIS A 316 -19.72 12.08 -5.33
N LEU A 317 -18.66 11.31 -5.07
CA LEU A 317 -17.85 11.48 -3.87
C LEU A 317 -17.19 12.85 -3.84
N LEU A 318 -16.54 13.26 -4.93
CA LEU A 318 -15.90 14.58 -5.04
C LEU A 318 -16.90 15.73 -4.91
N GLN A 319 -18.09 15.59 -5.51
CA GLN A 319 -19.14 16.60 -5.41
C GLN A 319 -19.58 16.82 -3.95
N SER A 320 -19.55 15.79 -3.11
CA SER A 320 -19.86 15.92 -1.68
C SER A 320 -18.85 16.80 -0.91
N PHE A 321 -17.62 16.93 -1.41
CA PHE A 321 -16.57 17.77 -0.81
C PHE A 321 -16.64 19.24 -1.26
N VAL A 322 -17.58 19.60 -2.15
CA VAL A 322 -17.84 20.99 -2.52
C VAL A 322 -18.46 21.76 -1.34
N GLU A 323 -19.27 21.10 -0.51
CA GLU A 323 -19.86 21.71 0.68
C GLU A 323 -18.80 21.89 1.79
N PRO A 324 -18.61 23.09 2.35
CA PRO A 324 -17.60 23.32 3.38
C PRO A 324 -17.93 22.61 4.69
N PHE A 325 -16.90 22.30 5.47
CA PHE A 325 -17.01 21.73 6.81
C PHE A 325 -17.13 22.86 7.83
N ARG A 326 -18.16 22.81 8.69
CA ARG A 326 -18.40 23.86 9.68
C ARG A 326 -17.75 23.50 11.01
N TYR A 327 -16.71 24.24 11.39
CA TYR A 327 -16.05 24.12 12.69
C TYR A 327 -16.22 25.41 13.49
N LYS A 328 -17.08 25.39 14.51
CA LYS A 328 -17.49 26.58 15.28
C LYS A 328 -18.03 27.66 14.34
N GLU A 329 -17.43 28.86 14.35
CA GLU A 329 -17.78 29.99 13.47
C GLU A 329 -17.00 30.00 12.14
N HIS A 330 -16.16 28.99 11.88
CA HIS A 330 -15.34 28.92 10.68
C HIS A 330 -15.90 27.91 9.66
N LEU A 331 -15.75 28.24 8.39
CA LEU A 331 -15.97 27.35 7.27
C LEU A 331 -14.62 26.86 6.75
N ILE A 332 -14.43 25.55 6.76
CA ILE A 332 -13.23 24.88 6.26
C ILE A 332 -13.56 24.31 4.89
N GLN A 333 -12.86 24.76 3.86
CA GLN A 333 -12.99 24.23 2.51
C GLN A 333 -11.74 23.39 2.19
N SER A 334 -11.94 22.12 1.91
CA SER A 334 -10.90 21.16 1.56
C SER A 334 -11.44 20.20 0.52
N GLY A 335 -10.60 19.90 -0.47
CA GLY A 335 -10.89 18.96 -1.54
C GLY A 335 -10.42 17.57 -1.20
N LEU A 336 -10.62 16.67 -2.16
CA LEU A 336 -10.26 15.28 -2.07
C LEU A 336 -9.49 14.92 -3.33
N SER A 337 -8.33 14.29 -3.15
CA SER A 337 -7.52 13.74 -4.23
C SER A 337 -7.51 12.21 -4.10
N ILE A 338 -7.73 11.50 -5.21
CA ILE A 338 -7.88 10.04 -5.23
C ILE A 338 -7.03 9.40 -6.33
N GLY A 339 -6.20 8.42 -6.00
CA GLY A 339 -5.54 7.53 -6.94
C GLY A 339 -6.21 6.17 -6.98
N VAL A 340 -6.53 5.66 -8.18
CA VAL A 340 -7.30 4.41 -8.34
C VAL A 340 -6.50 3.34 -9.08
N THR A 341 -6.45 2.12 -8.52
CA THR A 341 -5.90 0.92 -9.17
C THR A 341 -6.91 -0.22 -9.16
N PHE A 342 -6.75 -1.19 -10.06
CA PHE A 342 -7.61 -2.36 -10.19
C PHE A 342 -6.82 -3.65 -9.94
N SER A 343 -7.32 -4.52 -9.08
CA SER A 343 -6.81 -5.89 -8.96
C SER A 343 -7.68 -6.86 -9.75
N PRO A 344 -7.10 -7.80 -10.51
CA PRO A 344 -5.67 -8.10 -10.65
C PRO A 344 -4.95 -7.32 -11.78
N GLN A 345 -5.63 -6.40 -12.46
CA GLN A 345 -5.14 -5.76 -13.70
C GLN A 345 -3.85 -4.95 -13.51
N ASP A 346 -3.81 -4.11 -12.47
CA ASP A 346 -2.70 -3.23 -12.17
C ASP A 346 -1.72 -3.91 -11.20
N GLY A 347 -2.19 -4.83 -10.34
CA GLY A 347 -1.33 -5.61 -9.46
C GLY A 347 -2.01 -6.82 -8.82
N THR A 348 -1.21 -7.84 -8.47
CA THR A 348 -1.65 -9.09 -7.83
C THR A 348 -1.26 -9.19 -6.35
N ASP A 349 -0.55 -8.19 -5.82
CA ASP A 349 -0.15 -8.09 -4.43
C ASP A 349 -0.46 -6.69 -3.89
N LEU A 350 -0.63 -6.59 -2.57
CA LEU A 350 -1.05 -5.36 -1.92
C LEU A 350 -0.03 -4.23 -2.07
N ASP A 351 1.26 -4.53 -1.96
CA ASP A 351 2.32 -3.52 -2.01
C ASP A 351 2.39 -2.87 -3.39
N THR A 352 2.28 -3.67 -4.46
CA THR A 352 2.20 -3.17 -5.84
C THR A 352 0.97 -2.29 -6.05
N LEU A 353 -0.22 -2.73 -5.60
CA LEU A 353 -1.46 -1.98 -5.76
C LEU A 353 -1.43 -0.63 -5.02
N LEU A 354 -0.92 -0.60 -3.78
CA LEU A 354 -0.75 0.62 -3.00
C LEU A 354 0.22 1.58 -3.67
N LYS A 355 1.38 1.10 -4.11
CA LYS A 355 2.40 1.92 -4.78
C LYS A 355 1.86 2.57 -6.06
N GLN A 356 1.10 1.82 -6.85
CA GLN A 356 0.51 2.33 -8.08
C GLN A 356 -0.65 3.30 -7.81
N ALA A 357 -1.43 3.07 -6.76
CA ALA A 357 -2.50 3.99 -6.37
C ALA A 357 -1.94 5.31 -5.84
N ASP A 358 -0.86 5.26 -5.05
CA ASP A 358 -0.13 6.46 -4.60
C ASP A 358 0.45 7.27 -5.78
N GLN A 359 1.01 6.59 -6.79
CA GLN A 359 1.45 7.26 -8.03
C GLN A 359 0.30 7.95 -8.76
N ALA A 360 -0.85 7.28 -8.88
CA ALA A 360 -2.04 7.87 -9.49
C ALA A 360 -2.55 9.07 -8.68
N LEU A 361 -2.49 9.00 -7.34
CA LEU A 361 -2.85 10.08 -6.43
C LEU A 361 -1.95 11.31 -6.62
N CYS A 362 -0.63 11.11 -6.68
CA CYS A 362 0.33 12.18 -6.93
C CYS A 362 -0.01 12.91 -8.25
N TYR A 363 -0.34 12.16 -9.29
CA TYR A 363 -0.72 12.71 -10.58
C TYR A 363 -2.05 13.48 -10.55
N ALA A 364 -3.03 12.99 -9.77
CA ALA A 364 -4.30 13.69 -9.54
C ALA A 364 -4.05 15.08 -8.92
N LYS A 365 -3.20 15.13 -7.89
CA LYS A 365 -2.78 16.36 -7.20
C LYS A 365 -2.07 17.35 -8.13
N GLU A 366 -1.11 16.89 -8.93
CA GLU A 366 -0.38 17.75 -9.87
C GLU A 366 -1.28 18.42 -10.91
N ARG A 367 -2.29 17.69 -11.40
CA ARG A 367 -3.24 18.20 -12.39
C ARG A 367 -4.39 19.01 -11.80
N GLY A 368 -4.50 19.07 -10.47
CA GLY A 368 -5.66 19.63 -9.78
C GLY A 368 -6.96 18.89 -10.12
N LYS A 369 -6.87 17.62 -10.51
CA LYS A 369 -8.04 16.75 -10.75
C LYS A 369 -8.32 15.96 -9.48
N GLY A 370 -9.56 15.89 -9.05
CA GLY A 370 -9.92 15.21 -7.79
C GLY A 370 -9.67 13.69 -7.80
N TYR A 371 -9.56 13.05 -8.96
CA TYR A 371 -9.17 11.64 -9.03
C TYR A 371 -8.39 11.31 -10.30
N HIS A 372 -7.66 10.19 -10.27
CA HIS A 372 -6.96 9.67 -11.43
C HIS A 372 -6.81 8.14 -11.38
N PHE A 373 -7.02 7.49 -12.52
CA PHE A 373 -6.77 6.05 -12.67
C PHE A 373 -5.30 5.80 -12.98
N TYR A 374 -4.73 4.80 -12.32
CA TYR A 374 -3.42 4.31 -12.66
C TYR A 374 -3.39 3.86 -14.12
N HIS A 375 -2.37 4.33 -14.83
CA HIS A 375 -2.12 3.95 -16.21
C HIS A 375 -0.62 3.67 -16.35
N PRO A 376 -0.21 2.41 -16.64
CA PRO A 376 1.20 2.04 -16.78
C PRO A 376 1.96 2.92 -17.78
N GLN A 377 1.28 3.38 -18.83
CA GLN A 377 1.84 4.24 -19.88
C GLN A 377 2.14 5.68 -19.42
N GLN A 378 1.44 6.20 -18.40
CA GLN A 378 1.65 7.57 -17.92
C GLN A 378 2.90 7.70 -17.04
N ASN A 379 3.28 6.65 -16.31
CA ASN A 379 4.56 6.59 -15.59
C ASN A 379 5.78 6.66 -16.50
N ARG A 380 5.70 5.98 -17.66
CA ARG A 380 6.83 5.91 -18.58
C ARG A 380 7.21 7.30 -19.10
N LYS A 381 6.23 8.13 -19.46
CA LYS A 381 6.48 9.50 -19.95
C LYS A 381 7.14 10.39 -18.88
N THR A 382 6.65 10.35 -17.65
CA THR A 382 7.22 11.12 -16.53
C THR A 382 8.63 10.66 -16.18
N MET A 383 8.88 9.35 -16.16
CA MET A 383 10.22 8.81 -15.95
C MET A 383 11.18 9.21 -17.08
N ILE A 384 10.73 9.14 -18.34
CA ILE A 384 11.52 9.62 -19.48
C ILE A 384 11.87 11.09 -19.30
N GLU A 385 10.91 11.93 -18.91
CA GLU A 385 11.11 13.36 -18.69
C GLU A 385 12.12 13.67 -17.58
N GLN A 386 12.11 12.90 -16.49
CA GLN A 386 13.05 13.06 -15.38
C GLN A 386 14.46 12.53 -15.70
N GLU A 387 14.57 11.44 -16.46
CA GLU A 387 15.85 10.78 -16.77
C GLU A 387 16.56 11.36 -18.00
N LEU A 388 15.83 12.04 -18.90
CA LEU A 388 16.38 12.60 -20.13
C LEU A 388 17.64 13.49 -19.92
N PRO A 389 17.70 14.39 -18.92
CA PRO A 389 18.89 15.20 -18.66
C PRO A 389 20.09 14.37 -18.22
N LEU A 390 19.85 13.23 -17.56
CA LEU A 390 20.88 12.35 -17.03
C LEU A 390 21.39 11.35 -18.07
N ALA A 391 20.59 11.06 -19.10
CA ALA A 391 20.89 10.04 -20.10
C ALA A 391 22.19 10.31 -20.88
N LEU A 392 22.51 11.58 -21.18
CA LEU A 392 23.79 11.96 -21.80
C LEU A 392 24.98 11.71 -20.86
N LEU A 393 24.85 12.06 -19.58
CA LEU A 393 25.91 11.86 -18.57
C LEU A 393 26.17 10.38 -18.28
N ASN A 394 25.11 9.56 -18.37
CA ASN A 394 25.14 8.15 -18.06
C ASN A 394 25.45 7.26 -19.28
N ASN A 395 25.85 7.83 -20.43
CA ASN A 395 26.15 7.12 -21.68
C ASN A 395 25.01 6.18 -22.13
N GLN A 396 23.77 6.61 -21.98
CA GLN A 396 22.59 5.80 -22.32
C GLN A 396 22.15 5.98 -23.78
N PHE A 397 22.65 7.02 -24.45
CA PHE A 397 22.43 7.26 -25.87
C PHE A 397 23.51 6.60 -26.71
N TYR A 398 23.11 6.06 -27.85
CA TYR A 398 24.01 5.53 -28.86
C TYR A 398 23.45 5.76 -30.26
N LEU A 399 24.31 5.67 -31.28
CA LEU A 399 23.94 5.88 -32.67
C LEU A 399 23.91 4.56 -33.44
N CYS A 400 22.80 4.32 -34.11
CA CYS A 400 22.73 3.37 -35.22
C CYS A 400 22.81 4.15 -36.54
N TYR A 401 23.17 3.47 -37.60
CA TYR A 401 23.38 4.06 -38.91
C TYR A 401 22.67 3.24 -39.98
N GLN A 402 21.92 3.90 -40.86
CA GLN A 402 21.23 3.25 -41.96
C GLN A 402 21.83 3.69 -43.31
N PRO A 403 22.21 2.75 -44.21
CA PRO A 403 22.80 3.10 -45.49
C PRO A 403 21.77 3.68 -46.46
N LYS A 404 22.22 4.65 -47.26
CA LYS A 404 21.51 5.27 -48.39
C LYS A 404 22.20 4.86 -49.68
N VAL A 405 21.46 4.31 -50.63
CA VAL A 405 22.02 3.69 -51.85
C VAL A 405 21.52 4.43 -53.09
N SER A 406 22.40 4.65 -54.06
CA SER A 406 22.05 5.17 -55.39
C SER A 406 21.38 4.08 -56.21
N LEU A 407 20.22 4.42 -56.80
CA LEU A 407 19.46 3.46 -57.59
C LEU A 407 20.10 3.18 -58.96
N ASP A 408 20.83 4.14 -59.54
CA ASP A 408 21.47 3.99 -60.85
C ASP A 408 22.58 2.93 -60.85
N ASN A 409 23.51 3.04 -59.90
CA ASN A 409 24.76 2.27 -59.90
C ASN A 409 24.94 1.40 -58.67
N LYS A 410 23.89 1.29 -57.83
CA LYS A 410 23.85 0.55 -56.56
C LYS A 410 25.00 0.90 -55.61
N SER A 411 25.63 2.08 -55.78
CA SER A 411 26.69 2.56 -54.89
C SER A 411 26.12 3.16 -53.62
N ILE A 412 26.92 3.12 -52.56
CA ILE A 412 26.56 3.76 -51.29
C ILE A 412 26.76 5.26 -51.44
N MET A 413 25.69 6.01 -51.22
CA MET A 413 25.70 7.48 -51.21
C MET A 413 26.17 8.01 -49.85
N GLY A 414 25.64 7.41 -48.78
CA GLY A 414 25.83 7.91 -47.44
C GLY A 414 25.14 7.05 -46.40
N VAL A 415 25.13 7.55 -45.17
CA VAL A 415 24.49 6.91 -44.02
C VAL A 415 23.69 7.94 -43.25
N GLU A 416 22.56 7.53 -42.71
CA GLU A 416 21.79 8.33 -41.75
C GLU A 416 22.09 7.90 -40.33
N ALA A 417 22.45 8.86 -39.46
CA ALA A 417 22.64 8.61 -38.05
C ALA A 417 21.29 8.70 -37.31
N LEU A 418 20.91 7.59 -36.69
CA LEU A 418 19.65 7.39 -35.99
C LEU A 418 19.94 7.16 -34.51
N MET A 419 19.52 8.10 -33.68
CA MET A 419 19.73 8.01 -32.24
C MET A 419 18.86 6.91 -31.62
N ARG A 420 19.43 6.22 -30.63
CA ARG A 420 18.77 5.20 -29.82
C ARG A 420 19.06 5.49 -28.35
N TRP A 421 18.09 5.15 -27.49
CA TRP A 421 18.23 5.27 -26.05
C TRP A 421 17.90 3.94 -25.39
N THR A 422 18.84 3.42 -24.62
CA THR A 422 18.62 2.26 -23.76
C THR A 422 18.72 2.68 -22.30
N HIS A 423 17.63 2.53 -21.56
CA HIS A 423 17.57 2.82 -20.14
C HIS A 423 17.69 1.54 -19.31
N PRO A 424 18.40 1.55 -18.16
CA PRO A 424 18.60 0.35 -17.33
C PRO A 424 17.32 -0.34 -16.86
N THR A 425 16.26 0.44 -16.57
CA THR A 425 14.98 -0.10 -16.06
C THR A 425 13.84 -0.03 -17.06
N LEU A 426 13.85 0.92 -18.00
CA LEU A 426 12.77 1.14 -18.96
C LEU A 426 13.02 0.39 -20.28
N GLY A 427 14.19 -0.24 -20.42
CA GLY A 427 14.61 -0.89 -21.65
C GLY A 427 14.87 0.10 -22.77
N VAL A 428 14.61 -0.32 -24.01
CA VAL A 428 14.74 0.55 -25.18
C VAL A 428 13.62 1.60 -25.17
N ILE A 429 13.99 2.87 -25.34
CA ILE A 429 13.07 4.00 -25.42
C ILE A 429 13.06 4.51 -26.87
N SER A 430 11.86 4.58 -27.46
CA SER A 430 11.70 5.01 -28.85
C SER A 430 11.99 6.51 -29.01
N PRO A 431 12.68 6.95 -30.08
CA PRO A 431 12.79 8.37 -30.44
C PRO A 431 11.46 9.11 -30.48
N LEU A 432 10.38 8.45 -30.91
CA LEU A 432 9.04 9.02 -30.94
C LEU A 432 8.49 9.33 -29.52
N GLU A 433 9.03 8.69 -28.48
CA GLU A 433 8.62 8.94 -27.10
C GLU A 433 9.39 10.13 -26.48
N PHE A 434 10.71 10.20 -26.68
CA PHE A 434 11.54 11.15 -25.94
C PHE A 434 11.91 12.42 -26.72
N ILE A 435 11.95 12.41 -28.05
CA ILE A 435 12.26 13.62 -28.84
C ILE A 435 11.24 14.74 -28.60
N PRO A 436 9.91 14.47 -28.60
CA PRO A 436 8.94 15.53 -28.29
C PRO A 436 9.08 16.11 -26.87
N ILE A 437 9.56 15.29 -25.92
CA ILE A 437 9.83 15.72 -24.53
C ILE A 437 11.08 16.60 -24.50
N ALA A 438 12.14 16.19 -25.22
CA ALA A 438 13.38 16.95 -25.36
C ALA A 438 13.14 18.33 -25.99
N GLU A 439 12.27 18.40 -27.02
CA GLU A 439 11.88 19.64 -27.67
C GLU A 439 11.15 20.58 -26.71
N LYS A 440 10.13 20.06 -26.01
CA LYS A 440 9.33 20.83 -25.06
C LYS A 440 10.17 21.39 -23.91
N ASN A 441 11.13 20.62 -23.42
CA ASN A 441 11.94 20.98 -22.25
C ASN A 441 13.28 21.65 -22.62
N GLY A 442 13.55 21.86 -23.91
CA GLY A 442 14.73 22.54 -24.42
C GLY A 442 15.99 21.68 -24.56
N PHE A 443 16.01 20.45 -24.01
CA PHE A 443 17.13 19.50 -24.08
C PHE A 443 17.48 19.01 -25.49
N ILE A 444 16.62 19.27 -26.47
CA ILE A 444 16.88 18.90 -27.87
C ILE A 444 18.16 19.54 -28.41
N PHE A 445 18.55 20.72 -27.92
CA PHE A 445 19.76 21.41 -28.37
C PHE A 445 21.03 20.62 -28.01
N GLU A 446 21.13 20.17 -26.77
CA GLU A 446 22.24 19.36 -26.25
C GLU A 446 22.30 18.00 -26.95
N ILE A 447 21.13 17.37 -27.14
CA ILE A 447 21.01 16.10 -27.86
C ILE A 447 21.50 16.24 -29.31
N THR A 448 20.99 17.21 -30.06
CA THR A 448 21.40 17.40 -31.47
C THR A 448 22.90 17.71 -31.57
N THR A 449 23.44 18.52 -30.66
CA THR A 449 24.88 18.84 -30.61
C THR A 449 25.72 17.58 -30.37
N TRP A 450 25.28 16.71 -29.44
CA TRP A 450 25.94 15.43 -29.16
C TRP A 450 25.88 14.50 -30.36
N VAL A 451 24.69 14.31 -30.97
CA VAL A 451 24.50 13.47 -32.17
C VAL A 451 25.42 13.93 -33.30
N LEU A 452 25.46 15.24 -33.59
CA LEU A 452 26.30 15.78 -34.66
C LEU A 452 27.78 15.49 -34.42
N LYS A 453 28.26 15.69 -33.19
CA LYS A 453 29.65 15.45 -32.82
C LYS A 453 30.03 13.98 -32.97
N GLU A 454 29.26 13.08 -32.36
CA GLU A 454 29.51 11.63 -32.42
C GLU A 454 29.42 11.09 -33.85
N ALA A 455 28.39 11.48 -34.60
CA ALA A 455 28.20 11.04 -35.98
C ALA A 455 29.32 11.55 -36.91
N CYS A 456 29.73 12.82 -36.77
CA CYS A 456 30.84 13.37 -37.55
C CYS A 456 32.17 12.66 -37.25
N GLN A 457 32.45 12.35 -35.98
CA GLN A 457 33.64 11.58 -35.59
C GLN A 457 33.61 10.17 -36.18
N GLN A 458 32.48 9.47 -36.04
CA GLN A 458 32.33 8.11 -36.55
C GLN A 458 32.47 8.03 -38.07
N VAL A 459 31.76 8.89 -38.81
CA VAL A 459 31.81 8.86 -40.28
C VAL A 459 33.16 9.35 -40.81
N LYS A 460 33.83 10.29 -40.13
CA LYS A 460 35.21 10.67 -40.49
C LYS A 460 36.15 9.47 -40.47
N GLN A 461 36.02 8.58 -39.48
CA GLN A 461 36.82 7.36 -39.43
C GLN A 461 36.54 6.47 -40.65
N TRP A 462 35.28 6.27 -41.02
CA TRP A 462 34.92 5.49 -42.21
C TRP A 462 35.36 6.14 -43.52
N LYS A 463 35.40 7.47 -43.62
CA LYS A 463 35.84 8.18 -44.83
C LYS A 463 37.28 7.90 -45.24
N THR A 464 38.11 7.36 -44.35
CA THR A 464 39.46 6.88 -44.72
C THR A 464 39.39 5.70 -45.71
N HIS A 465 38.36 4.86 -45.60
CA HIS A 465 38.11 3.72 -46.48
C HIS A 465 37.02 4.02 -47.53
N PHE A 466 36.11 4.95 -47.23
CA PHE A 466 34.98 5.34 -48.08
C PHE A 466 34.95 6.87 -48.32
N PRO A 467 35.84 7.43 -49.17
CA PRO A 467 36.04 8.88 -49.28
C PRO A 467 34.78 9.68 -49.67
N THR A 468 33.88 9.07 -50.44
CA THR A 468 32.65 9.71 -50.93
C THR A 468 31.48 9.64 -49.95
N LEU A 469 31.60 8.92 -48.84
CA LEU A 469 30.51 8.66 -47.91
C LEU A 469 29.98 9.96 -47.29
N LYS A 470 28.68 10.22 -47.47
CA LYS A 470 27.96 11.33 -46.82
C LYS A 470 27.33 10.90 -45.50
N LEU A 471 27.16 11.84 -44.58
CA LEU A 471 26.48 11.68 -43.30
C LEU A 471 25.20 12.50 -43.32
N ALA A 472 24.06 11.87 -43.02
CA ALA A 472 22.80 12.53 -42.77
C ALA A 472 22.45 12.51 -41.27
N VAL A 473 21.99 13.64 -40.73
CA VAL A 473 21.57 13.80 -39.34
C VAL A 473 20.24 14.54 -39.27
N ASN A 474 19.29 13.97 -38.54
CA ASN A 474 17.99 14.59 -38.27
C ASN A 474 18.12 15.84 -37.40
N LEU A 475 17.48 16.92 -37.82
CA LEU A 475 17.49 18.21 -37.15
C LEU A 475 16.07 18.59 -36.70
N SER A 476 15.91 18.85 -35.40
CA SER A 476 14.64 19.33 -34.86
C SER A 476 14.32 20.75 -35.39
N PRO A 477 13.07 20.98 -35.84
CA PRO A 477 12.60 22.29 -36.28
C PRO A 477 12.73 23.39 -35.21
N PHE A 478 12.66 23.03 -33.92
CA PHE A 478 12.83 23.98 -32.81
C PHE A 478 14.19 24.69 -32.82
N LEU A 479 15.21 24.08 -33.43
CA LEU A 479 16.55 24.65 -33.55
C LEU A 479 16.67 25.68 -34.68
N LEU A 480 15.72 25.71 -35.62
CA LEU A 480 15.69 26.69 -36.72
C LEU A 480 15.31 28.11 -36.28
N ASN A 481 14.98 28.29 -35.00
CA ASN A 481 14.77 29.58 -34.36
C ASN A 481 15.95 30.04 -33.49
N ARG A 482 17.00 29.22 -33.34
CA ARG A 482 18.16 29.47 -32.47
C ARG A 482 19.35 29.93 -33.32
N LYS A 483 19.67 31.22 -33.30
CA LYS A 483 20.78 31.78 -34.10
C LYS A 483 22.14 31.19 -33.71
N GLU A 484 22.29 30.78 -32.45
CA GLU A 484 23.51 30.17 -31.91
C GLU A 484 23.81 28.81 -32.53
N PHE A 485 22.80 28.10 -33.06
CA PHE A 485 22.95 26.76 -33.62
C PHE A 485 23.99 26.71 -34.73
N VAL A 486 23.98 27.68 -35.65
CA VAL A 486 24.94 27.75 -36.76
C VAL A 486 26.39 27.84 -36.25
N MET A 487 26.62 28.61 -35.18
CA MET A 487 27.94 28.72 -34.57
C MET A 487 28.38 27.39 -33.93
N HIS A 488 27.47 26.70 -33.26
CA HIS A 488 27.76 25.37 -32.70
C HIS A 488 28.11 24.35 -33.79
N VAL A 489 27.36 24.32 -34.90
CA VAL A 489 27.67 23.43 -36.03
C VAL A 489 29.06 23.75 -36.61
N LYS A 490 29.42 25.03 -36.77
CA LYS A 490 30.78 25.43 -37.21
C LYS A 490 31.85 24.90 -36.27
N ASN A 491 31.66 25.05 -34.96
CA ASN A 491 32.62 24.57 -33.96
C ASN A 491 32.77 23.05 -34.00
N ILE A 492 31.67 22.31 -34.10
CA ILE A 492 31.70 20.84 -34.22
C ILE A 492 32.45 20.40 -35.47
N LEU A 493 32.18 21.02 -36.63
CA LEU A 493 32.89 20.70 -37.87
C LEU A 493 34.39 21.01 -37.78
N GLN A 494 34.78 22.07 -37.07
CA GLN A 494 36.18 22.40 -36.82
C GLN A 494 36.84 21.40 -35.85
N GLU A 495 36.19 21.08 -34.73
CA GLU A 495 36.68 20.13 -33.73
C GLU A 495 36.85 18.72 -34.33
N THR A 496 35.86 18.26 -35.08
CA THR A 496 35.89 16.94 -35.72
C THR A 496 36.71 16.95 -37.01
N GLN A 497 36.96 18.11 -37.61
CA GLN A 497 37.51 18.29 -38.96
C GLN A 497 36.73 17.49 -40.02
N PHE A 498 35.41 17.38 -39.86
CA PHE A 498 34.55 16.75 -40.85
C PHE A 498 34.29 17.72 -42.01
N PRO A 499 34.44 17.32 -43.29
CA PRO A 499 34.25 18.25 -44.39
C PRO A 499 32.76 18.61 -44.58
N PRO A 500 32.37 19.89 -44.56
CA PRO A 500 30.97 20.32 -44.54
C PRO A 500 30.12 19.77 -45.70
N ASN A 501 30.71 19.65 -46.90
CA ASN A 501 30.03 19.21 -48.12
C ASN A 501 29.52 17.76 -48.08
N TYR A 502 29.93 16.98 -47.08
CA TYR A 502 29.47 15.61 -46.86
C TYR A 502 28.44 15.50 -45.73
N LEU A 503 28.12 16.59 -45.03
CA LEU A 503 27.08 16.61 -44.01
C LEU A 503 25.75 17.03 -44.65
N ILE A 504 24.71 16.25 -44.39
CA ILE A 504 23.33 16.50 -44.77
C ILE A 504 22.54 16.66 -43.47
N LEU A 505 21.83 17.77 -43.32
CA LEU A 505 20.87 17.97 -42.24
C LEU A 505 19.46 17.75 -42.75
N GLU A 506 18.71 16.88 -42.09
CA GLU A 506 17.36 16.47 -42.50
C GLU A 506 16.33 17.15 -41.60
N ILE A 507 15.34 17.78 -42.20
CA ILE A 507 14.33 18.57 -41.50
C ILE A 507 12.97 18.19 -42.03
N THR A 508 12.03 17.87 -41.13
CA THR A 508 10.67 17.51 -41.51
C THR A 508 9.94 18.68 -42.21
N GLU A 509 9.13 18.34 -43.21
CA GLU A 509 8.32 19.30 -43.96
C GLU A 509 7.46 20.17 -43.03
N SER A 510 6.70 19.53 -42.13
CA SER A 510 5.77 20.22 -41.21
C SER A 510 6.49 21.21 -40.31
N GLY A 511 7.65 20.83 -39.78
CA GLY A 511 8.42 21.70 -38.89
C GLY A 511 9.03 22.91 -39.58
N LEU A 512 9.43 22.76 -40.85
CA LEU A 512 9.93 23.87 -41.65
C LEU A 512 8.82 24.91 -41.93
N MET A 513 7.58 24.45 -42.14
CA MET A 513 6.44 25.32 -42.44
C MET A 513 6.02 26.20 -41.26
N GLU A 514 6.23 25.74 -40.01
CA GLU A 514 5.90 26.53 -38.82
C GLU A 514 6.76 27.79 -38.67
N ASN A 515 7.99 27.79 -39.20
CA ASN A 515 8.98 28.88 -38.98
C ASN A 515 9.76 29.23 -40.26
N ILE A 516 9.08 29.39 -41.38
CA ILE A 516 9.70 29.43 -42.71
C ILE A 516 10.69 30.61 -42.91
N GLU A 517 10.38 31.80 -42.42
CA GLU A 517 11.21 33.00 -42.62
C GLU A 517 12.51 32.93 -41.80
N THR A 518 12.43 32.56 -40.52
CA THR A 518 13.60 32.40 -39.66
C THR A 518 14.43 31.20 -40.10
N GLY A 519 13.77 30.08 -40.42
CA GLY A 519 14.41 28.87 -40.91
C GLY A 519 15.19 29.13 -42.19
N LYS A 520 14.63 29.87 -43.16
CA LYS A 520 15.33 30.22 -44.41
C LYS A 520 16.68 30.89 -44.17
N HIS A 521 16.78 31.79 -43.18
CA HIS A 521 18.05 32.45 -42.85
C HIS A 521 19.09 31.44 -42.36
N ILE A 522 18.73 30.60 -41.39
CA ILE A 522 19.62 29.56 -40.83
C ILE A 522 20.04 28.56 -41.90
N LEU A 523 19.11 28.09 -42.73
CA LEU A 523 19.43 27.17 -43.82
C LEU A 523 20.37 27.80 -44.86
N THR A 524 20.21 29.10 -45.12
CA THR A 524 21.11 29.82 -46.02
C THR A 524 22.52 29.90 -45.44
N GLU A 525 22.65 30.18 -44.15
CA GLU A 525 23.96 30.18 -43.48
C GLU A 525 24.59 28.79 -43.47
N LEU A 526 23.82 27.73 -43.21
CA LEU A 526 24.30 26.34 -43.26
C LEU A 526 24.80 25.98 -44.67
N LYS A 527 24.06 26.39 -45.72
CA LYS A 527 24.49 26.19 -47.11
C LYS A 527 25.76 26.98 -47.45
N GLN A 528 25.94 28.19 -46.91
CA GLN A 528 27.16 28.97 -47.09
C GLN A 528 28.40 28.31 -46.46
N ILE A 529 28.22 27.51 -45.39
CA ILE A 529 29.28 26.69 -44.81
C ILE A 529 29.62 25.50 -45.72
N GLY A 530 28.73 25.13 -46.63
CA GLY A 530 28.84 23.98 -47.53
C GLY A 530 27.99 22.78 -47.11
N ILE A 531 27.18 22.91 -46.04
CA ILE A 531 26.32 21.82 -45.55
C ILE A 531 25.12 21.65 -46.49
N GLN A 532 24.76 20.40 -46.78
CA GLN A 532 23.57 20.06 -47.56
C GLN A 532 22.35 20.00 -46.64
N VAL A 533 21.18 20.38 -47.16
CA VAL A 533 19.91 20.31 -46.42
C VAL A 533 18.94 19.45 -47.19
N ALA A 534 18.30 18.52 -46.49
CA ALA A 534 17.25 17.65 -47.00
C ALA A 534 15.91 17.98 -46.34
N ILE A 535 14.83 17.97 -47.13
CA ILE A 535 13.46 18.01 -46.60
C ILE A 535 13.01 16.57 -46.39
N ASP A 536 12.57 16.25 -45.17
CA ASP A 536 12.09 14.94 -44.75
C ASP A 536 10.56 14.87 -44.70
N ASP A 537 10.03 13.64 -44.74
CA ASP A 537 8.59 13.32 -44.73
C ASP A 537 7.75 14.03 -45.81
N PHE A 538 8.35 14.28 -46.99
CA PHE A 538 7.71 15.10 -48.02
C PHE A 538 6.43 14.48 -48.59
N GLY A 539 5.37 15.28 -48.65
CA GLY A 539 4.06 14.91 -49.20
C GLY A 539 3.01 14.57 -48.13
N THR A 540 3.40 14.50 -46.85
CA THR A 540 2.48 14.25 -45.73
C THR A 540 1.80 15.53 -45.21
N GLY A 541 2.31 16.72 -45.59
CA GLY A 541 1.81 18.04 -45.20
C GLY A 541 1.21 18.87 -46.35
N PHE A 542 0.77 20.09 -46.02
CA PHE A 542 0.26 21.07 -47.00
C PHE A 542 1.38 21.96 -47.54
N SER A 543 2.32 21.40 -48.30
CA SER A 543 3.32 22.21 -48.99
C SER A 543 2.70 23.05 -50.11
N SER A 544 2.79 24.37 -50.01
CA SER A 544 2.69 25.23 -51.19
C SER A 544 4.03 25.21 -51.93
N LEU A 545 4.01 24.63 -53.13
CA LEU A 545 5.13 24.57 -54.10
C LEU A 545 5.91 25.88 -54.23
N ALA A 546 5.26 27.01 -53.98
CA ALA A 546 5.86 28.34 -54.01
C ALA A 546 6.99 28.52 -52.97
N TYR A 547 6.95 27.81 -51.84
CA TYR A 547 7.94 27.97 -50.77
C TYR A 547 9.22 27.18 -51.02
N ILE A 548 9.10 25.93 -51.46
CA ILE A 548 10.23 25.03 -51.74
C ILE A 548 11.18 25.67 -52.76
N ARG A 549 10.62 26.30 -53.80
CA ARG A 549 11.39 27.00 -54.84
C ARG A 549 12.39 28.01 -54.28
N ASN A 550 12.10 28.64 -53.14
CA ASN A 550 12.91 29.71 -52.57
C ASN A 550 13.78 29.25 -51.38
N LEU A 551 13.76 27.96 -51.05
CA LEU A 551 14.52 27.40 -49.92
C LEU A 551 15.88 26.86 -50.40
N PRO A 552 16.96 27.07 -49.62
CA PRO A 552 18.30 26.61 -49.97
C PRO A 552 18.49 25.12 -49.66
N VAL A 553 17.59 24.26 -50.16
CA VAL A 553 17.65 22.81 -49.99
C VAL A 553 18.37 22.15 -51.17
N SER A 554 18.79 20.91 -51.00
CA SER A 554 19.52 20.13 -52.02
C SER A 554 18.90 18.75 -52.27
N LEU A 555 18.11 18.24 -51.33
CA LEU A 555 17.56 16.89 -51.39
C LEU A 555 16.13 16.86 -50.83
N LEU A 556 15.29 16.00 -51.39
CA LEU A 556 13.92 15.77 -50.96
C LEU A 556 13.73 14.28 -50.68
N LYS A 557 13.22 13.96 -49.48
CA LYS A 557 12.94 12.58 -49.06
C LYS A 557 11.45 12.31 -49.14
N ILE A 558 11.07 11.30 -49.91
CA ILE A 558 9.67 10.86 -50.06
C ILE A 558 9.33 9.95 -48.89
N ASP A 559 8.28 10.32 -48.14
CA ASP A 559 7.85 9.54 -46.98
C ASP A 559 7.47 8.10 -47.33
N ARG A 560 7.80 7.18 -46.41
CA ARG A 560 7.53 5.75 -46.55
C ARG A 560 6.06 5.40 -46.82
N SER A 561 5.11 6.24 -46.40
CA SER A 561 3.68 5.97 -46.61
C SER A 561 3.30 5.93 -48.09
N PHE A 562 4.00 6.69 -48.94
CA PHE A 562 3.80 6.66 -50.40
C PHE A 562 4.56 5.51 -51.07
N ILE A 563 5.65 5.03 -50.46
CA ILE A 563 6.48 3.96 -51.02
C ILE A 563 5.91 2.57 -50.70
N ARG A 564 5.29 2.39 -49.52
CA ARG A 564 4.81 1.09 -49.04
C ARG A 564 3.92 0.38 -50.07
N ASP A 565 2.93 1.09 -50.60
CA ASP A 565 1.90 0.52 -51.48
C ASP A 565 2.07 0.97 -52.96
N ILE A 566 3.24 1.49 -53.34
CA ILE A 566 3.51 2.10 -54.66
C ILE A 566 3.29 1.15 -55.84
N THR A 567 3.48 -0.15 -55.66
CA THR A 567 3.30 -1.15 -56.72
C THR A 567 1.85 -1.56 -56.93
N ASP A 568 1.02 -1.42 -55.89
CA ASP A 568 -0.35 -1.92 -55.85
C ASP A 568 -1.40 -0.79 -55.96
N ASN A 569 -1.01 0.45 -55.63
CA ASN A 569 -1.87 1.62 -55.69
C ASN A 569 -1.39 2.61 -56.76
N SER A 570 -2.16 2.71 -57.86
CA SER A 570 -1.84 3.61 -58.97
C SER A 570 -1.82 5.09 -58.56
N LYS A 571 -2.54 5.48 -57.50
CA LYS A 571 -2.51 6.86 -56.99
C LYS A 571 -1.18 7.19 -56.33
N ASP A 572 -0.66 6.29 -55.50
CA ASP A 572 0.61 6.49 -54.81
C ASP A 572 1.76 6.52 -55.81
N ALA A 573 1.76 5.63 -56.81
CA ALA A 573 2.69 5.68 -57.93
C ALA A 573 2.67 7.03 -58.69
N THR A 574 1.48 7.58 -58.95
CA THR A 574 1.33 8.87 -59.63
C THR A 574 1.85 10.03 -58.77
N ILE A 575 1.61 9.98 -57.45
CA ILE A 575 2.11 11.00 -56.51
C ILE A 575 3.63 10.96 -56.46
N VAL A 576 4.23 9.78 -56.31
CA VAL A 576 5.69 9.61 -56.26
C VAL A 576 6.35 10.10 -57.56
N ASP A 577 5.80 9.71 -58.72
CA ASP A 577 6.29 10.17 -60.03
C ASP A 577 6.23 11.70 -60.16
N THR A 578 5.12 12.31 -59.72
CA THR A 578 4.95 13.76 -59.71
C THR A 578 5.98 14.46 -58.80
N ILE A 579 6.24 13.90 -57.61
CA ILE A 579 7.22 14.45 -56.67
C ILE A 579 8.63 14.36 -57.27
N ILE A 580 8.98 13.24 -57.91
CA ILE A 580 10.29 13.06 -58.56
C ILE A 580 10.48 14.08 -59.68
N HIS A 581 9.48 14.23 -60.57
CA HIS A 581 9.53 15.21 -61.65
C HIS A 581 9.63 16.65 -61.16
N LEU A 582 8.92 16.98 -60.09
CA LEU A 582 8.97 18.29 -59.46
C LEU A 582 10.37 18.59 -58.90
N ALA A 583 10.94 17.66 -58.11
CA ALA A 583 12.23 17.83 -57.49
C ALA A 583 13.33 18.07 -58.54
N LYS A 584 13.33 17.29 -59.62
CA LYS A 584 14.24 17.48 -60.75
C LYS A 584 14.08 18.83 -61.44
N SER A 585 12.83 19.30 -61.59
CA SER A 585 12.56 20.62 -62.17
C SER A 585 13.07 21.77 -61.29
N LEU A 586 13.40 21.49 -60.02
CA LEU A 586 13.98 22.42 -59.06
C LEU A 586 15.47 22.15 -58.79
N ASP A 587 16.11 21.30 -59.60
CA ASP A 587 17.51 20.85 -59.43
C ASP A 587 17.77 20.21 -58.04
N LEU A 588 16.79 19.50 -57.49
CA LEU A 588 16.87 18.76 -56.23
C LEU A 588 17.03 17.27 -56.48
N GLN A 589 17.86 16.62 -55.66
CA GLN A 589 17.97 15.17 -55.64
C GLN A 589 16.82 14.55 -54.86
N VAL A 590 16.42 13.33 -55.19
CA VAL A 590 15.30 12.63 -54.55
C VAL A 590 15.76 11.34 -53.89
N LEU A 591 15.28 11.12 -52.66
CA LEU A 591 15.49 9.89 -51.92
C LEU A 591 14.14 9.27 -51.55
N ALA A 592 13.92 8.02 -51.90
CA ALA A 592 12.73 7.26 -51.49
C ALA A 592 12.99 6.51 -50.17
N GLU A 593 12.15 6.72 -49.16
CA GLU A 593 12.25 6.04 -47.87
C GLU A 593 11.37 4.80 -47.75
N GLY A 594 11.76 3.87 -46.88
CA GLY A 594 10.93 2.69 -46.58
C GLY A 594 10.84 1.69 -47.73
N VAL A 595 11.87 1.59 -48.57
CA VAL A 595 11.94 0.57 -49.61
C VAL A 595 12.20 -0.81 -49.00
N GLU A 596 11.26 -1.74 -49.19
CA GLU A 596 11.28 -3.07 -48.57
C GLU A 596 11.33 -4.21 -49.61
N ARG A 597 10.97 -3.94 -50.88
CA ARG A 597 10.82 -4.96 -51.91
C ARG A 597 11.54 -4.60 -53.22
N ASP A 598 11.95 -5.63 -53.96
CA ASP A 598 12.71 -5.50 -55.21
C ASP A 598 11.93 -4.84 -56.36
N ASP A 599 10.61 -5.06 -56.39
CA ASP A 599 9.72 -4.43 -57.38
C ASP A 599 9.51 -2.93 -57.12
N GLN A 600 9.54 -2.49 -55.84
CA GLN A 600 9.58 -1.06 -55.49
C GLN A 600 10.87 -0.41 -56.01
N VAL A 601 12.02 -1.07 -55.83
CA VAL A 601 13.32 -0.61 -56.38
C VAL A 601 13.24 -0.47 -57.90
N SER A 602 12.72 -1.51 -58.57
CA SER A 602 12.59 -1.53 -60.03
C SER A 602 11.66 -0.43 -60.56
N LEU A 603 10.59 -0.12 -59.83
CA LEU A 603 9.67 0.96 -60.19
C LEU A 603 10.31 2.34 -59.99
N LEU A 604 10.96 2.56 -58.84
CA LEU A 604 11.65 3.82 -58.54
C LEU A 604 12.80 4.10 -59.51
N GLN A 605 13.52 3.07 -59.96
CA GLN A 605 14.51 3.19 -61.03
C GLN A 605 13.88 3.63 -62.37
N LYS A 606 12.70 3.10 -62.72
CA LYS A 606 11.98 3.52 -63.95
C LYS A 606 11.47 4.95 -63.88
N MET A 607 11.12 5.41 -62.68
CA MET A 607 10.76 6.81 -62.39
C MET A 607 12.00 7.71 -62.27
N ASP A 608 13.21 7.15 -62.45
CA ASP A 608 14.49 7.88 -62.43
C ASP A 608 14.73 8.55 -61.06
N CYS A 609 14.37 7.87 -59.96
CA CYS A 609 14.66 8.31 -58.59
C CYS A 609 16.16 8.13 -58.28
N ASP A 610 16.81 9.15 -57.68
CA ASP A 610 18.27 9.12 -57.48
C ASP A 610 18.74 8.11 -56.42
N PHE A 611 18.05 8.11 -55.26
CA PHE A 611 18.47 7.37 -54.07
C PHE A 611 17.31 6.63 -53.40
N ALA A 612 17.65 5.57 -52.66
CA ALA A 612 16.71 4.83 -51.84
C ALA A 612 17.31 4.44 -50.49
N GLN A 613 16.42 4.31 -49.50
CA GLN A 613 16.71 3.81 -48.17
C GLN A 613 15.56 2.92 -47.70
N GLY A 614 15.88 1.81 -47.04
CA GLY A 614 14.88 0.93 -46.47
C GLY A 614 15.40 -0.47 -46.16
N PHE A 615 14.52 -1.30 -45.62
CA PHE A 615 14.88 -2.64 -45.14
C PHE A 615 15.25 -3.63 -46.24
N TYR A 616 14.92 -3.32 -47.50
CA TYR A 616 15.43 -4.06 -48.65
C TYR A 616 16.98 -4.08 -48.67
N PHE A 617 17.61 -2.95 -48.33
CA PHE A 617 19.08 -2.84 -48.32
C PHE A 617 19.67 -3.25 -46.99
N SER A 618 19.23 -2.57 -45.92
CA SER A 618 19.66 -2.85 -44.55
C SER A 618 18.78 -2.11 -43.54
N GLN A 619 18.62 -2.72 -42.37
CA GLN A 619 18.10 -2.02 -41.20
C GLN A 619 19.14 -1.04 -40.64
N SER A 620 18.77 -0.22 -39.65
CA SER A 620 19.75 0.59 -38.94
C SER A 620 20.68 -0.31 -38.12
N LEU A 621 21.99 -0.20 -38.34
CA LEU A 621 23.01 -1.03 -37.71
C LEU A 621 23.90 -0.20 -36.78
N GLU A 622 24.42 -0.81 -35.71
CA GLU A 622 25.50 -0.21 -34.92
C GLU A 622 26.77 -0.04 -35.77
N ALA A 623 27.65 0.87 -35.35
CA ALA A 623 28.82 1.30 -36.10
C ALA A 623 29.69 0.13 -36.62
N GLU A 624 30.00 -0.85 -35.77
CA GLU A 624 30.84 -1.99 -36.14
C GLU A 624 30.19 -2.89 -37.20
N LYS A 625 28.88 -3.16 -37.06
CA LYS A 625 28.12 -3.98 -38.00
C LYS A 625 27.93 -3.27 -39.33
N LEU A 626 27.72 -1.95 -39.30
CA LEU A 626 27.61 -1.18 -40.53
C LEU A 626 28.95 -1.18 -41.29
N LEU A 627 30.09 -1.03 -40.60
CA LEU A 627 31.40 -1.06 -41.26
C LEU A 627 31.60 -2.37 -42.03
N GLN A 628 31.28 -3.52 -41.42
CA GLN A 628 31.33 -4.82 -42.09
C GLN A 628 30.40 -4.89 -43.30
N TRP A 629 29.19 -4.34 -43.18
CA TRP A 629 28.24 -4.27 -44.29
C TRP A 629 28.77 -3.41 -45.45
N LEU A 630 29.38 -2.25 -45.16
CA LEU A 630 29.98 -1.36 -46.16
C LEU A 630 31.14 -2.05 -46.91
N GLU A 631 31.99 -2.79 -46.19
CA GLU A 631 33.11 -3.54 -46.78
C GLU A 631 32.61 -4.66 -47.72
N GLN A 632 31.63 -5.45 -47.28
CA GLN A 632 31.04 -6.53 -48.08
C GLN A 632 30.32 -6.01 -49.34
N HIS A 633 29.62 -4.88 -49.22
CA HIS A 633 28.91 -4.27 -50.34
C HIS A 633 29.89 -3.73 -51.40
N ASN A 634 31.01 -3.14 -50.99
CA ASN A 634 32.07 -2.71 -51.92
C ASN A 634 32.75 -3.90 -52.62
N GLN A 635 33.08 -4.98 -51.88
CA GLN A 635 33.70 -6.17 -52.46
C GLN A 635 32.79 -6.89 -53.46
N SER A 636 31.49 -6.97 -53.17
CA SER A 636 30.51 -7.57 -54.08
C SER A 636 30.44 -6.79 -55.41
N LYS A 637 30.68 -5.49 -55.39
CA LYS A 637 30.73 -4.65 -56.60
C LYS A 637 32.02 -4.82 -57.40
N GLU A 638 33.16 -4.96 -56.73
CA GLU A 638 34.45 -5.26 -57.39
C GLU A 638 34.46 -6.66 -58.02
N ALA A 639 33.68 -7.62 -57.51
CA ALA A 639 33.54 -8.95 -58.09
C ALA A 639 32.51 -9.04 -59.25
N LEU A 640 31.67 -8.02 -59.43
CA LEU A 640 30.64 -7.92 -60.47
C LEU A 640 31.08 -7.07 -61.68
N HIS A 641 32.23 -6.39 -61.57
CA HIS A 641 32.94 -5.69 -62.64
C HIS A 641 34.13 -6.52 -63.12
#